data_AF-A0A1S4H8X7-F1
#
_entry.id   AF-A0A1S4H8X7-F1
#
_cell.length_a   1.000
_cell.length_b   1.000
_cell.length_c   1.000
_cell.angle_alpha   90.00
_cell.angle_beta   90.00
_cell.angle_gamma   90.00
#
_symmetry.space_group_name_H-M   'P 1'
#
loop_
_entity.id
_entity.type
_entity.pdbx_description
1 polymer ?
#
loop_
_entity_poly.entity_id
_entity_poly.type
_entity_poly.pdbx_seq_one_letter_code
_entity_poly.pdbx_strand_id
1 'polypeptide(L)'
;MTGEQRATTARGGKPARQSRKSHLKRTGTTRCLLQWVESAINIPESRTPQIVPKPVFRMTVEFSITQSMITIKVQNFCSQILILRSIYLYYETSKRVVLFGGVLRMVPGYEFAMEKEIHEKEDRSYHVVFLSDLLGTPYRLRETVMIHLLSPRKARGPPLTLSKLPVFPVPEYVQEVYLYGFLENPHYSRNASLWLERLKAYRAKQLNADNLTDYLRSLDQIDEFDSHLQMLRYTVENGTLEERLPKEYVLTIDQFKVPPVLLEVGSHVQVNCGVIGRNSGPTIVRGTIVERSSIILIETETPLKTLRSLKIEFPLNRLQYKLEYTALVHMSRLDFSSILFPKIESAKPTTPAKTFNDAVITEFDWFQSCIAENEQQTQAIKNIVNRTAYPAPYILFGPPGTGKTCTIVEAVLQIWKMRPKSRILVTATSNYACNELAKRLLKYVTVNDLFRYFSQTSQRDINGMDLKVVQVSNMHYGIYETPAMQDFVQTRILVCTVMTSGRLLQLGVDRSMYDYIFIDECGSCRELSALVPIGCVGTDTTNNRLQASVVLAGDPLQLGPVTRMPYLRDTPHNASVFHQQFYDAELRAKGDPTITHWAVNWHHLPNRKLPMLFHSVVGFMQQDSISLSYWNVQEAQLVYQYVQILMKEEINGQIVRQEDIGIVTPYSKQVEFIKNGLSTLGLDNIEVGSVNQYQGREKPVIIISAVRSNRTTVGFLADPRRLNVALTRAQALTIVIGNPENLMRNVTWYNFLKMMKQNRAITGISFTLTKRHLVPVEEGGGETMDGLDFA
;
A
#
# COMPACT_ATOMS: atom_id res chain seq x y z
N MET A 1 -34.31 -44.07 -63.24
CA MET A 1 -35.34 -44.64 -62.34
C MET A 1 -35.19 -43.91 -61.01
N THR A 2 -35.99 -42.85 -60.80
CA THR A 2 -37.18 -42.85 -59.89
C THR A 2 -36.76 -43.03 -58.43
N GLY A 3 -37.13 -42.25 -57.42
CA GLY A 3 -38.10 -41.17 -57.20
C GLY A 3 -37.78 -40.61 -55.78
N GLU A 4 -38.19 -39.41 -55.39
CA GLU A 4 -39.47 -39.16 -54.67
C GLU A 4 -39.75 -40.12 -53.50
N GLN A 5 -40.30 -39.79 -52.34
CA GLN A 5 -40.72 -38.60 -51.60
C GLN A 5 -41.36 -39.19 -50.32
N ARG A 6 -41.25 -38.48 -49.20
CA ARG A 6 -42.26 -38.33 -48.12
C ARG A 6 -42.74 -39.53 -47.27
N ALA A 7 -42.46 -39.34 -45.97
CA ALA A 7 -43.39 -39.23 -44.83
C ALA A 7 -44.03 -40.48 -44.20
N THR A 8 -43.84 -40.62 -42.88
CA THR A 8 -44.93 -40.73 -41.86
C THR A 8 -44.40 -40.71 -40.40
N THR A 9 -44.92 -39.72 -39.64
CA THR A 9 -45.47 -39.77 -38.26
C THR A 9 -44.63 -40.10 -37.01
N ALA A 10 -44.39 -39.02 -36.23
CA ALA A 10 -44.58 -38.81 -34.78
C ALA A 10 -44.45 -39.95 -33.74
N ARG A 11 -43.56 -39.73 -32.74
CA ARG A 11 -43.92 -39.57 -31.30
C ARG A 11 -42.72 -39.03 -30.50
N GLY A 12 -43.01 -38.12 -29.57
CA GLY A 12 -42.03 -37.30 -28.88
C GLY A 12 -41.29 -37.97 -27.72
N GLY A 13 -40.07 -37.46 -27.47
CA GLY A 13 -39.26 -37.70 -26.28
C GLY A 13 -38.54 -36.41 -25.90
N LYS A 14 -38.66 -36.00 -24.63
CA LYS A 14 -38.07 -34.79 -24.03
C LYS A 14 -36.54 -34.76 -24.18
N PRO A 15 -35.89 -33.60 -24.44
CA PRO A 15 -34.44 -33.53 -24.46
C PRO A 15 -33.86 -33.35 -23.06
N ALA A 16 -32.83 -34.14 -22.77
CA ALA A 16 -32.01 -34.05 -21.58
C ALA A 16 -31.18 -32.75 -21.55
N ARG A 17 -31.16 -32.08 -20.39
CA ARG A 17 -30.32 -30.92 -20.10
C ARG A 17 -28.83 -31.31 -20.12
N GLN A 18 -28.10 -30.91 -21.17
CA GLN A 18 -26.64 -30.85 -21.15
C GLN A 18 -26.18 -29.62 -20.36
N SER A 19 -25.36 -29.86 -19.34
CA SER A 19 -24.65 -28.82 -18.59
C SER A 19 -23.60 -28.14 -19.47
N ARG A 20 -23.89 -26.92 -19.94
CA ARG A 20 -22.87 -26.04 -20.54
C ARG A 20 -21.97 -25.50 -19.42
N LYS A 21 -20.83 -26.16 -19.17
CA LYS A 21 -19.66 -25.49 -18.60
C LYS A 21 -19.07 -24.61 -19.69
N SER A 22 -19.27 -23.30 -19.59
CA SER A 22 -18.61 -22.30 -20.43
C SER A 22 -17.11 -22.23 -20.07
N HIS A 23 -16.30 -23.08 -20.69
CA HIS A 23 -14.86 -22.82 -20.79
C HIS A 23 -14.65 -21.77 -21.88
N LEU A 24 -14.61 -20.50 -21.47
CA LEU A 24 -14.11 -19.42 -22.31
C LEU A 24 -12.61 -19.68 -22.51
N LYS A 25 -12.22 -20.26 -23.65
CA LYS A 25 -10.82 -20.25 -24.10
C LYS A 25 -10.45 -18.79 -24.36
N ARG A 26 -9.76 -18.15 -23.41
CA ARG A 26 -9.15 -16.82 -23.58
C ARG A 26 -7.98 -16.94 -24.55
N THR A 27 -8.24 -16.61 -25.82
CA THR A 27 -7.21 -16.43 -26.84
C THR A 27 -6.79 -14.96 -26.89
N GLY A 28 -5.50 -14.67 -26.63
CA GLY A 28 -4.82 -13.45 -27.11
C GLY A 28 -4.88 -12.19 -26.23
N THR A 29 -4.00 -12.12 -25.23
CA THR A 29 -3.28 -10.91 -24.75
C THR A 29 -3.95 -9.54 -24.85
N THR A 30 -4.80 -9.22 -23.86
CA THR A 30 -5.42 -7.91 -23.63
C THR A 30 -4.43 -6.94 -22.97
N ARG A 31 -4.26 -5.71 -23.49
CA ARG A 31 -3.56 -4.60 -22.81
C ARG A 31 -4.36 -3.32 -22.90
N CYS A 32 -5.29 -3.16 -21.98
CA CYS A 32 -5.87 -1.87 -21.72
C CYS A 32 -6.16 -1.76 -20.23
N LEU A 33 -5.79 -0.63 -19.63
CA LEU A 33 -6.21 -0.30 -18.29
C LEU A 33 -7.74 -0.19 -18.31
N LEU A 34 -8.39 -1.18 -17.70
CA LEU A 34 -9.83 -1.20 -17.44
C LEU A 34 -10.15 0.02 -16.58
N GLN A 35 -10.60 1.09 -17.23
CA GLN A 35 -10.97 2.31 -16.55
C GLN A 35 -12.49 2.39 -16.47
N TRP A 36 -12.98 2.40 -15.24
CA TRP A 36 -14.28 2.93 -14.89
C TRP A 36 -14.23 4.43 -15.12
N VAL A 37 -15.11 4.97 -15.96
CA VAL A 37 -15.21 6.41 -16.14
C VAL A 37 -16.63 6.83 -15.82
N GLU A 38 -16.72 7.66 -14.78
CA GLU A 38 -17.96 8.25 -14.32
C GLU A 38 -18.12 9.62 -14.96
N SER A 39 -19.21 9.81 -15.71
CA SER A 39 -19.34 11.02 -16.49
C SER A 39 -19.61 12.29 -15.70
N ALA A 40 -19.06 13.42 -16.17
CA ALA A 40 -19.49 14.75 -15.79
C ALA A 40 -20.24 15.41 -16.96
N ILE A 41 -21.37 16.04 -16.65
CA ILE A 41 -22.19 16.78 -17.61
C ILE A 41 -21.42 18.03 -18.04
N ASN A 42 -21.20 18.21 -19.34
CA ASN A 42 -20.74 19.49 -19.89
C ASN A 42 -21.96 20.26 -20.43
N ILE A 43 -22.15 21.46 -19.86
CA ILE A 43 -23.27 22.40 -20.10
C ILE A 43 -23.21 22.95 -21.53
N PRO A 44 -24.39 23.27 -22.13
CA PRO A 44 -24.57 24.68 -22.50
C PRO A 44 -25.95 25.25 -22.09
N GLU A 45 -25.93 26.54 -21.73
CA GLU A 45 -27.05 27.51 -21.57
C GLU A 45 -27.79 27.67 -20.23
N SER A 46 -27.69 26.75 -19.26
CA SER A 46 -28.29 26.93 -17.92
C SER A 46 -27.22 27.09 -16.82
N ARG A 47 -27.35 28.11 -15.97
CA ARG A 47 -26.41 28.45 -14.88
C ARG A 47 -26.41 27.45 -13.69
N THR A 48 -27.09 26.31 -13.78
CA THR A 48 -27.08 25.30 -12.72
C THR A 48 -26.79 23.90 -13.28
N PRO A 49 -25.66 23.25 -12.91
CA PRO A 49 -25.41 21.87 -13.26
C PRO A 49 -26.42 20.96 -12.53
N GLN A 50 -27.23 20.20 -13.28
CA GLN A 50 -27.98 19.09 -12.68
C GLN A 50 -27.04 17.91 -12.45
N ILE A 51 -27.07 17.35 -11.25
CA ILE A 51 -26.33 16.14 -10.90
C ILE A 51 -27.17 14.94 -11.33
N VAL A 52 -26.69 14.17 -12.32
CA VAL A 52 -27.26 12.84 -12.63
C VAL A 52 -26.58 11.81 -11.72
N PRO A 53 -27.35 10.96 -11.00
CA PRO A 53 -26.77 9.90 -10.17
C PRO A 53 -25.90 8.96 -11.01
N LYS A 54 -24.65 8.75 -10.60
CA LYS A 54 -23.70 7.85 -11.25
C LYS A 54 -23.94 6.38 -10.84
N PRO A 55 -23.69 5.40 -11.72
CA PRO A 55 -23.10 5.51 -13.06
C PRO A 55 -24.12 5.73 -14.19
N VAL A 56 -23.75 6.53 -15.21
CA VAL A 56 -24.58 6.79 -16.41
C VAL A 56 -24.37 5.72 -17.48
N PHE A 57 -23.13 5.27 -17.69
CA PHE A 57 -22.78 4.15 -18.56
C PHE A 57 -21.48 3.51 -18.08
N ARG A 58 -21.18 2.32 -18.58
CA ARG A 58 -19.89 1.62 -18.37
C ARG A 58 -19.23 1.47 -19.73
N MET A 59 -17.98 1.92 -19.85
CA MET A 59 -17.18 1.66 -21.04
C MET A 59 -16.00 0.77 -20.68
N THR A 60 -15.75 -0.24 -21.50
CA THR A 60 -14.56 -1.08 -21.45
C THR A 60 -13.83 -0.95 -22.77
N VAL A 61 -12.56 -0.63 -22.70
CA VAL A 61 -11.66 -0.61 -23.84
C VAL A 61 -10.66 -1.72 -23.63
N GLU A 62 -10.41 -2.51 -24.66
CA GLU A 62 -9.44 -3.60 -24.68
C GLU A 62 -8.59 -3.45 -25.95
N PHE A 63 -7.28 -3.62 -25.86
CA PHE A 63 -6.42 -3.65 -27.05
C PHE A 63 -5.67 -4.98 -27.13
N SER A 64 -5.72 -5.61 -28.29
CA SER A 64 -4.99 -6.82 -28.64
C SER A 64 -3.78 -6.44 -29.48
N ILE A 65 -2.59 -6.51 -28.89
CA ILE A 65 -1.33 -6.21 -29.59
C ILE A 65 -1.12 -7.20 -30.74
N THR A 66 -1.35 -8.48 -30.50
CA THR A 66 -1.14 -9.55 -31.50
C THR A 66 -2.00 -9.38 -32.74
N GLN A 67 -3.17 -8.76 -32.61
CA GLN A 67 -4.10 -8.54 -33.72
C GLN A 67 -4.14 -7.07 -34.17
N SER A 68 -3.44 -6.16 -33.46
CA SER A 68 -3.59 -4.71 -33.62
C SER A 68 -5.05 -4.23 -33.55
N MET A 69 -5.88 -4.87 -32.71
CA MET A 69 -7.32 -4.61 -32.62
C MET A 69 -7.68 -3.94 -31.31
N ILE A 70 -8.41 -2.81 -31.37
CA ILE A 70 -9.09 -2.21 -30.23
C ILE A 70 -10.54 -2.70 -30.17
N THR A 71 -10.95 -3.23 -29.03
CA THR A 71 -12.33 -3.62 -28.72
C THR A 71 -12.91 -2.61 -27.74
N ILE A 72 -14.07 -2.06 -28.05
CA ILE A 72 -14.79 -1.14 -27.17
C ILE A 72 -16.16 -1.70 -26.87
N LYS A 73 -16.50 -1.80 -25.59
CA LYS A 73 -17.83 -2.15 -25.10
C LYS A 73 -18.38 -0.99 -24.30
N VAL A 74 -19.63 -0.62 -24.54
CA VAL A 74 -20.34 0.44 -23.81
C VAL A 74 -21.70 -0.08 -23.38
N GLN A 75 -22.01 -0.02 -22.09
CA GLN A 75 -23.30 -0.42 -21.54
C GLN A 75 -24.00 0.78 -20.91
N ASN A 76 -25.25 1.05 -21.30
CA ASN A 76 -26.05 2.12 -20.71
C ASN A 76 -26.57 1.69 -19.33
N PHE A 77 -26.21 2.43 -18.27
CA PHE A 77 -26.70 2.22 -16.90
C PHE A 77 -27.68 3.30 -16.44
N CYS A 78 -27.90 4.33 -17.26
CA CYS A 78 -28.87 5.36 -17.00
C CYS A 78 -30.29 4.78 -17.14
N SER A 79 -31.23 5.30 -16.35
CA SER A 79 -32.67 5.05 -16.54
C SER A 79 -33.22 5.71 -17.81
N GLN A 80 -32.41 6.53 -18.48
CA GLN A 80 -32.76 7.24 -19.71
C GLN A 80 -31.99 6.68 -20.92
N ILE A 81 -32.48 7.05 -22.11
CA ILE A 81 -31.91 6.59 -23.38
C ILE A 81 -30.70 7.46 -23.74
N LEU A 82 -29.56 6.81 -24.00
CA LEU A 82 -28.37 7.46 -24.54
C LEU A 82 -28.36 7.39 -26.06
N ILE A 83 -28.03 8.50 -26.72
CA ILE A 83 -27.76 8.54 -28.15
C ILE A 83 -26.25 8.65 -28.34
N LEU A 84 -25.59 7.52 -28.56
CA LEU A 84 -24.16 7.49 -28.87
C LEU A 84 -23.93 8.11 -30.25
N ARG A 85 -23.12 9.17 -30.29
CA ARG A 85 -22.77 9.94 -31.49
C ARG A 85 -21.45 9.50 -32.10
N SER A 86 -20.43 9.37 -31.26
CA SER A 86 -19.10 9.06 -31.74
C SER A 86 -18.18 8.57 -30.64
N ILE A 87 -17.23 7.73 -31.03
CA ILE A 87 -16.08 7.34 -30.22
C ILE A 87 -14.83 7.67 -31.02
N TYR A 88 -13.92 8.42 -30.43
CA TYR A 88 -12.64 8.81 -31.01
C TYR A 88 -11.49 8.22 -30.22
N LEU A 89 -10.39 7.96 -30.89
CA LEU A 89 -9.08 7.73 -30.29
C LEU A 89 -8.21 8.95 -30.59
N TYR A 90 -7.65 9.55 -29.56
CA TYR A 90 -6.71 10.66 -29.67
C TYR A 90 -5.32 10.21 -29.25
N TYR A 91 -4.32 10.58 -30.06
CA TYR A 91 -2.91 10.50 -29.69
C TYR A 91 -2.37 11.92 -29.52
N GLU A 92 -1.80 12.19 -28.34
CA GLU A 92 -1.48 13.55 -27.89
C GLU A 92 -2.72 14.47 -28.02
N THR A 93 -2.57 15.79 -27.94
CA THR A 93 -3.71 16.73 -28.10
C THR A 93 -4.18 16.86 -29.56
N SER A 94 -3.59 16.14 -30.51
CA SER A 94 -3.57 16.57 -31.92
C SER A 94 -4.14 15.57 -32.93
N LYS A 95 -3.95 14.25 -32.75
CA LYS A 95 -4.27 13.25 -33.79
C LYS A 95 -5.53 12.47 -33.45
N ARG A 96 -6.59 12.62 -34.26
CA ARG A 96 -7.92 11.98 -34.06
C ARG A 96 -8.13 10.82 -35.03
N VAL A 97 -8.43 9.64 -34.50
CA VAL A 97 -8.93 8.48 -35.26
C VAL A 97 -10.39 8.25 -34.87
N VAL A 98 -11.28 8.09 -35.84
CA VAL A 98 -12.71 7.82 -35.58
C VAL A 98 -12.90 6.32 -35.40
N LEU A 99 -13.20 5.89 -34.17
CA LEU A 99 -13.50 4.50 -33.87
C LEU A 99 -14.95 4.20 -34.27
N PHE A 100 -15.89 5.02 -33.77
CA PHE A 100 -17.31 4.98 -34.12
C PHE A 100 -17.78 6.37 -34.52
N GLY A 101 -18.60 6.47 -35.56
CA GLY A 101 -19.29 7.69 -35.97
C GLY A 101 -20.66 7.34 -36.52
N GLY A 102 -21.72 7.78 -35.86
CA GLY A 102 -23.09 7.42 -36.23
C GLY A 102 -24.11 7.85 -35.18
N VAL A 103 -25.33 7.31 -35.27
CA VAL A 103 -26.37 7.55 -34.27
C VAL A 103 -26.83 6.19 -33.77
N LEU A 104 -26.47 5.85 -32.54
CA LEU A 104 -26.91 4.61 -31.90
C LEU A 104 -27.75 4.92 -30.66
N ARG A 105 -29.00 4.44 -30.67
CA ARG A 105 -29.94 4.57 -29.56
C ARG A 105 -29.73 3.43 -28.57
N MET A 106 -29.16 3.73 -27.41
CA MET A 106 -28.88 2.78 -26.33
C MET A 106 -29.94 2.94 -25.23
N VAL A 107 -30.91 2.04 -25.16
CA VAL A 107 -31.90 1.99 -24.07
C VAL A 107 -31.26 1.55 -22.74
N PRO A 108 -31.88 1.78 -21.57
CA PRO A 108 -31.35 1.30 -20.28
C PRO A 108 -30.99 -0.19 -20.32
N GLY A 109 -29.77 -0.52 -19.90
CA GLY A 109 -29.21 -1.88 -19.94
C GLY A 109 -28.61 -2.31 -21.29
N TYR A 110 -28.79 -1.55 -22.37
CA TYR A 110 -28.26 -1.89 -23.70
C TYR A 110 -26.73 -1.90 -23.72
N GLU A 111 -26.16 -2.92 -24.34
CA GLU A 111 -24.72 -3.08 -24.53
C GLU A 111 -24.35 -2.95 -26.02
N PHE A 112 -23.49 -1.99 -26.33
CA PHE A 112 -22.84 -1.80 -27.61
C PHE A 112 -21.43 -2.39 -27.54
N ALA A 113 -21.02 -3.14 -28.56
CA ALA A 113 -19.65 -3.63 -28.70
C ALA A 113 -19.15 -3.41 -30.13
N MET A 114 -17.89 -3.03 -30.27
CA MET A 114 -17.22 -2.89 -31.55
C MET A 114 -15.75 -3.31 -31.45
N GLU A 115 -15.19 -3.73 -32.58
CA GLU A 115 -13.77 -4.00 -32.76
C GLU A 115 -13.26 -3.17 -33.94
N LYS A 116 -12.05 -2.62 -33.84
CA LYS A 116 -11.42 -1.85 -34.90
C LYS A 116 -9.92 -2.07 -34.94
N GLU A 117 -9.38 -2.25 -36.13
CA GLU A 117 -7.93 -2.32 -36.30
C GLU A 117 -7.33 -0.92 -36.12
N ILE A 118 -6.27 -0.83 -35.33
CA ILE A 118 -5.49 0.40 -35.12
C ILE A 118 -4.00 0.11 -35.29
N HIS A 119 -3.35 0.83 -36.21
CA HIS A 119 -1.91 0.73 -36.44
C HIS A 119 -1.17 1.76 -35.57
N GLU A 120 -1.18 1.52 -34.26
CA GLU A 120 -0.67 2.44 -33.25
C GLU A 120 0.66 1.97 -32.64
N LYS A 121 1.46 2.91 -32.15
CA LYS A 121 2.81 2.65 -31.66
C LYS A 121 2.78 2.12 -30.21
N GLU A 122 3.59 1.10 -29.94
CA GLU A 122 3.79 0.54 -28.61
C GLU A 122 4.46 1.58 -27.66
N ASP A 123 4.30 1.38 -26.35
CA ASP A 123 4.70 2.26 -25.24
C ASP A 123 4.13 3.69 -25.30
N ARG A 124 2.84 3.83 -25.61
CA ARG A 124 2.15 5.13 -25.73
C ARG A 124 0.78 5.16 -25.06
N SER A 125 0.40 6.35 -24.61
CA SER A 125 -0.92 6.65 -24.03
C SER A 125 -1.84 7.26 -25.09
N TYR A 126 -3.10 6.83 -25.09
CA TYR A 126 -4.14 7.31 -25.99
C TYR A 126 -5.37 7.71 -25.20
N HIS A 127 -6.11 8.71 -25.70
CA HIS A 127 -7.37 9.14 -25.13
C HIS A 127 -8.54 8.62 -25.98
N VAL A 128 -9.35 7.71 -25.44
CA VAL A 128 -10.61 7.29 -26.03
C VAL A 128 -11.70 8.26 -25.59
N VAL A 129 -12.21 9.07 -26.52
CA VAL A 129 -13.25 10.07 -26.25
C VAL A 129 -14.61 9.55 -26.71
N PHE A 130 -15.54 9.39 -25.77
CA PHE A 130 -16.92 8.99 -25.98
C PHE A 130 -17.83 10.23 -25.98
N LEU A 131 -18.66 10.40 -27.01
CA LEU A 131 -19.65 11.47 -27.11
C LEU A 131 -21.06 10.89 -27.28
N SER A 132 -22.00 11.29 -26.43
CA SER A 132 -23.42 10.93 -26.55
C SER A 132 -24.36 12.05 -26.10
N ASP A 133 -25.59 12.05 -26.61
CA ASP A 133 -26.66 12.91 -26.11
C ASP A 133 -27.59 12.12 -25.18
N LEU A 134 -28.18 12.79 -24.19
CA LEU A 134 -29.19 12.21 -23.31
C LEU A 134 -30.59 12.55 -23.85
N LEU A 135 -31.30 11.55 -24.37
CA LEU A 135 -32.55 11.76 -25.10
C LEU A 135 -33.61 12.44 -24.21
N GLY A 136 -34.20 13.52 -24.71
CA GLY A 136 -35.20 14.30 -23.98
C GLY A 136 -34.63 15.42 -23.10
N THR A 137 -33.31 15.66 -23.15
CA THR A 137 -32.63 16.75 -22.45
C THR A 137 -31.68 17.50 -23.41
N PRO A 138 -31.27 18.74 -23.10
CA PRO A 138 -30.22 19.43 -23.86
C PRO A 138 -28.80 18.93 -23.54
N TYR A 139 -28.66 17.95 -22.63
CA TYR A 139 -27.36 17.55 -22.11
C TYR A 139 -26.59 16.66 -23.09
N ARG A 140 -25.30 16.99 -23.24
CA ARG A 140 -24.31 16.17 -23.94
C ARG A 140 -23.33 15.58 -22.95
N LEU A 141 -23.05 14.31 -23.12
CA LEU A 141 -22.04 13.57 -22.35
C LEU A 141 -20.77 13.49 -23.19
N ARG A 142 -19.65 13.88 -22.58
CA ARG A 142 -18.32 13.73 -23.16
C ARG A 142 -17.42 13.08 -22.13
N GLU A 143 -17.04 11.85 -22.39
CA GLU A 143 -16.08 11.13 -21.55
C GLU A 143 -14.78 10.88 -22.26
N THR A 144 -13.70 10.88 -21.49
CA THR A 144 -12.35 10.62 -22.00
C THR A 144 -11.69 9.58 -21.11
N VAL A 145 -11.29 8.47 -21.73
CA VAL A 145 -10.61 7.34 -21.08
C VAL A 145 -9.17 7.31 -21.56
N MET A 146 -8.21 7.25 -20.64
CA MET A 146 -6.81 7.09 -21.02
C MET A 146 -6.47 5.61 -21.08
N ILE A 147 -5.91 5.16 -22.19
CA ILE A 147 -5.45 3.79 -22.39
C ILE A 147 -3.95 3.80 -22.68
N HIS A 148 -3.23 2.82 -22.15
CA HIS A 148 -1.78 2.70 -22.37
C HIS A 148 -1.48 1.42 -23.17
N LEU A 149 -0.91 1.59 -24.36
CA LEU A 149 -0.45 0.49 -25.20
C LEU A 149 1.01 0.23 -24.83
N LEU A 150 1.31 -0.86 -24.11
CA LEU A 150 2.67 -1.19 -23.66
C LEU A 150 3.34 -2.21 -24.61
N SER A 151 4.67 -2.18 -24.78
CA SER A 151 5.45 -3.12 -25.61
C SER A 151 5.41 -4.56 -25.09
N PRO A 152 5.21 -5.58 -25.93
CA PRO A 152 5.10 -6.98 -25.52
C PRO A 152 6.35 -7.46 -24.79
N ARG A 153 6.16 -8.24 -23.73
CA ARG A 153 7.26 -8.90 -23.01
C ARG A 153 7.50 -10.28 -23.64
N LYS A 154 8.68 -10.87 -23.40
CA LYS A 154 8.91 -12.28 -23.72
C LYS A 154 7.75 -13.15 -23.21
N ALA A 155 7.37 -14.14 -24.02
CA ALA A 155 6.29 -15.05 -23.69
C ALA A 155 6.55 -15.71 -22.32
N ARG A 156 5.59 -15.56 -21.42
CA ARG A 156 5.57 -16.24 -20.11
C ARG A 156 4.83 -17.56 -20.24
N GLY A 157 5.13 -18.51 -19.35
CA GLY A 157 4.31 -19.71 -19.21
C GLY A 157 2.96 -19.39 -18.54
N PRO A 158 2.16 -20.42 -18.24
CA PRO A 158 0.85 -20.23 -17.62
C PRO A 158 0.97 -19.64 -16.20
N PRO A 159 -0.02 -18.85 -15.74
CA PRO A 159 -0.09 -18.38 -14.36
C PRO A 159 -0.04 -19.55 -13.36
N LEU A 160 0.75 -19.39 -12.30
CA LEU A 160 0.83 -20.37 -11.23
C LEU A 160 -0.41 -20.31 -10.32
N THR A 161 -0.63 -21.38 -9.56
CA THR A 161 -1.65 -21.43 -8.51
C THR A 161 -1.02 -21.23 -7.14
N LEU A 162 -1.65 -20.41 -6.29
CA LEU A 162 -1.21 -20.23 -4.92
C LEU A 162 -1.65 -21.45 -4.09
N SER A 163 -0.69 -22.21 -3.58
CA SER A 163 -0.96 -23.30 -2.63
C SER A 163 -1.55 -22.78 -1.31
N LYS A 164 -2.27 -23.63 -0.58
CA LYS A 164 -2.83 -23.25 0.72
C LYS A 164 -1.73 -23.17 1.77
N LEU A 165 -1.68 -22.07 2.52
CA LEU A 165 -0.83 -21.96 3.70
C LEU A 165 -1.37 -22.83 4.85
N PRO A 166 -0.49 -23.35 5.72
CA PRO A 166 -0.90 -24.04 6.93
C PRO A 166 -1.83 -23.17 7.79
N VAL A 167 -2.69 -23.83 8.57
CA VAL A 167 -3.57 -23.16 9.52
C VAL A 167 -2.92 -23.26 10.90
N PHE A 168 -2.66 -22.12 11.51
CA PHE A 168 -2.15 -22.01 12.87
C PHE A 168 -3.26 -21.42 13.75
N PRO A 169 -4.16 -22.23 14.33
CA PRO A 169 -5.20 -21.68 15.21
C PRO A 169 -4.56 -21.09 16.47
N VAL A 170 -5.10 -19.97 16.96
CA VAL A 170 -4.73 -19.45 18.28
C VAL A 170 -5.20 -20.46 19.32
N PRO A 171 -4.31 -21.05 20.14
CA PRO A 171 -4.70 -22.07 21.10
C PRO A 171 -5.68 -21.56 22.16
N GLU A 172 -6.61 -22.41 22.62
CA GLU A 172 -7.62 -22.04 23.63
C GLU A 172 -7.00 -21.46 24.91
N TYR A 173 -5.86 -22.00 25.36
CA TYR A 173 -5.17 -21.49 26.54
C TYR A 173 -4.62 -20.07 26.37
N VAL A 174 -4.29 -19.64 25.14
CA VAL A 174 -3.89 -18.24 24.86
C VAL A 174 -5.10 -17.33 24.93
N GLN A 175 -6.23 -17.78 24.37
CA GLN A 175 -7.50 -17.04 24.40
C GLN A 175 -7.98 -16.87 25.84
N GLU A 176 -7.88 -17.92 26.65
CA GLU A 176 -8.17 -17.91 28.09
C GLU A 176 -7.36 -16.82 28.81
N VAL A 177 -6.03 -16.87 28.72
CA VAL A 177 -5.16 -15.86 29.38
C VAL A 177 -5.42 -14.44 28.87
N TYR A 178 -5.71 -14.30 27.57
CA TYR A 178 -6.06 -13.00 26.98
C TYR A 178 -7.34 -12.41 27.60
N LEU A 179 -8.41 -13.21 27.71
CA LEU A 179 -9.71 -12.76 28.21
C LEU A 179 -9.66 -12.32 29.67
N TYR A 180 -8.72 -12.85 30.45
CA TYR A 180 -8.45 -12.45 31.84
C TYR A 180 -7.32 -11.41 31.98
N GLY A 181 -6.92 -10.75 30.89
CA GLY A 181 -6.01 -9.61 30.91
C GLY A 181 -4.58 -9.95 31.32
N PHE A 182 -4.11 -11.18 31.07
CA PHE A 182 -2.76 -11.67 31.41
C PHE A 182 -2.43 -11.65 32.91
N LEU A 183 -3.45 -11.52 33.77
CA LEU A 183 -3.31 -11.59 35.23
C LEU A 183 -3.18 -13.04 35.68
N GLU A 184 -2.61 -13.26 36.86
CA GLU A 184 -2.62 -14.60 37.47
C GLU A 184 -4.05 -14.96 37.88
N ASN A 185 -4.49 -16.15 37.51
CA ASN A 185 -5.82 -16.63 37.83
C ASN A 185 -5.75 -18.10 38.29
N PRO A 186 -6.23 -18.43 39.50
CA PRO A 186 -6.22 -19.80 40.01
C PRO A 186 -7.15 -20.74 39.23
N HIS A 187 -8.07 -20.20 38.42
CA HIS A 187 -8.98 -20.98 37.59
C HIS A 187 -8.43 -21.30 36.20
N TYR A 188 -7.20 -20.88 35.89
CA TYR A 188 -6.60 -21.21 34.60
C TYR A 188 -6.46 -22.71 34.40
N SER A 189 -6.69 -23.15 33.16
CA SER A 189 -6.26 -24.47 32.72
C SER A 189 -4.75 -24.63 32.94
N ARG A 190 -4.27 -25.86 33.19
CA ARG A 190 -2.84 -26.14 33.40
C ARG A 190 -1.97 -25.59 32.25
N ASN A 191 -2.45 -25.67 31.02
CA ASN A 191 -1.73 -25.16 29.85
C ASN A 191 -1.69 -23.62 29.83
N ALA A 192 -2.77 -22.94 30.23
CA ALA A 192 -2.81 -21.49 30.36
C ALA A 192 -1.83 -20.99 31.44
N SER A 193 -1.80 -21.61 32.62
CA SER A 193 -0.84 -21.27 33.67
C SER A 193 0.62 -21.44 33.19
N LEU A 194 0.95 -22.60 32.60
CA LEU A 194 2.29 -22.87 32.09
C LEU A 194 2.69 -21.94 30.95
N TRP A 195 1.75 -21.58 30.07
CA TRP A 195 2.02 -20.66 28.98
C TRP A 195 2.25 -19.24 29.48
N LEU A 196 1.44 -18.74 30.42
CA LEU A 196 1.63 -17.42 31.04
C LEU A 196 2.96 -17.35 31.81
N GLU A 197 3.33 -18.39 32.56
CA GLU A 197 4.64 -18.47 33.22
C GLU A 197 5.79 -18.39 32.21
N ARG A 198 5.72 -19.12 31.09
CA ARG A 198 6.73 -19.04 30.02
C ARG A 198 6.80 -17.65 29.39
N LEU A 199 5.65 -17.04 29.10
CA LEU A 199 5.58 -15.70 28.54
C LEU A 199 6.23 -14.66 29.47
N LYS A 200 5.96 -14.74 30.78
CA LYS A 200 6.63 -13.92 31.80
C LYS A 200 8.13 -14.20 31.88
N ALA A 201 8.53 -15.47 31.80
CA ALA A 201 9.93 -15.87 31.82
C ALA A 201 10.72 -15.32 30.62
N TYR A 202 10.11 -15.24 29.43
CA TYR A 202 10.76 -14.61 28.27
C TYR A 202 11.03 -13.12 28.46
N ARG A 203 10.15 -12.41 29.17
CA ARG A 203 10.37 -10.99 29.52
C ARG A 203 11.48 -10.81 30.56
N ALA A 204 11.66 -11.78 31.46
CA ALA A 204 12.65 -11.72 32.54
C ALA A 204 14.05 -12.25 32.15
N LYS A 205 14.14 -13.13 31.15
CA LYS A 205 15.39 -13.75 30.68
C LYS A 205 15.93 -13.03 29.44
N GLN A 206 17.24 -13.12 29.21
CA GLN A 206 17.80 -12.71 27.92
C GLN A 206 17.27 -13.63 26.80
N LEU A 207 16.87 -13.03 25.69
CA LEU A 207 16.46 -13.76 24.49
C LEU A 207 17.68 -14.47 23.87
N ASN A 208 17.46 -15.67 23.35
CA ASN A 208 18.45 -16.51 22.70
C ASN A 208 17.79 -17.33 21.57
N ALA A 209 18.60 -18.10 20.84
CA ALA A 209 18.15 -18.90 19.70
C ALA A 209 17.00 -19.87 20.05
N ASP A 210 17.00 -20.43 21.26
CA ASP A 210 16.04 -21.46 21.68
C ASP A 210 14.69 -20.86 22.11
N ASN A 211 14.69 -19.64 22.64
CA ASN A 211 13.47 -19.02 23.18
C ASN A 211 12.84 -17.95 22.28
N LEU A 212 13.60 -17.36 21.34
CA LEU A 212 13.13 -16.24 20.51
C LEU A 212 11.94 -16.62 19.63
N THR A 213 12.04 -17.78 18.95
CA THR A 213 10.98 -18.23 18.04
C THR A 213 9.66 -18.45 18.78
N ASP A 214 9.72 -19.11 19.95
CA ASP A 214 8.54 -19.39 20.76
C ASP A 214 7.96 -18.12 21.39
N TYR A 215 8.83 -17.16 21.76
CA TYR A 215 8.39 -15.86 22.24
C TYR A 215 7.67 -15.06 21.15
N LEU A 216 8.29 -14.89 19.98
CA LEU A 216 7.68 -14.18 18.84
C LEU A 216 6.36 -14.84 18.40
N ARG A 217 6.30 -16.17 18.38
CA ARG A 217 5.04 -16.90 18.10
C ARG A 217 3.95 -16.58 19.12
N SER A 218 4.30 -16.49 20.40
CA SER A 218 3.33 -16.19 21.46
C SER A 218 2.79 -14.76 21.35
N LEU A 219 3.64 -13.79 20.96
CA LEU A 219 3.23 -12.40 20.71
C LEU A 219 2.29 -12.31 19.50
N ASP A 220 2.60 -13.04 18.43
CA ASP A 220 1.78 -13.07 17.21
C ASP A 220 0.39 -13.67 17.44
N GLN A 221 0.31 -14.71 18.28
CA GLN A 221 -0.96 -15.31 18.70
C GLN A 221 -1.85 -14.33 19.47
N ILE A 222 -1.25 -13.50 20.33
CA ILE A 222 -1.98 -12.44 21.06
C ILE A 222 -2.54 -11.41 20.07
N ASP A 223 -1.71 -10.93 19.13
CA ASP A 223 -2.12 -9.91 18.15
C ASP A 223 -3.18 -10.42 17.18
N GLU A 224 -3.05 -11.68 16.72
CA GLU A 224 -4.03 -12.33 15.87
C GLU A 224 -5.39 -12.47 16.57
N PHE A 225 -5.39 -12.84 17.85
CA PHE A 225 -6.62 -12.99 18.62
C PHE A 225 -7.29 -11.64 18.92
N ASP A 226 -6.53 -10.62 19.35
CA ASP A 226 -7.07 -9.27 19.51
C ASP A 226 -7.68 -8.78 18.19
N SER A 227 -6.93 -8.90 17.09
CA SER A 227 -7.41 -8.52 15.75
C SER A 227 -8.69 -9.26 15.37
N HIS A 228 -8.79 -10.55 15.70
CA HIS A 228 -10.00 -11.33 15.46
C HIS A 228 -11.19 -10.79 16.26
N LEU A 229 -11.03 -10.52 17.56
CA LEU A 229 -12.06 -9.95 18.41
C LEU A 229 -12.49 -8.55 17.93
N GLN A 230 -11.55 -7.69 17.52
CA GLN A 230 -11.89 -6.37 16.97
C GLN A 230 -12.74 -6.49 15.71
N MET A 231 -12.41 -7.42 14.81
CA MET A 231 -13.20 -7.65 13.59
C MET A 231 -14.60 -8.19 13.89
N LEU A 232 -14.77 -9.04 14.91
CA LEU A 232 -16.08 -9.55 15.33
C LEU A 232 -17.03 -8.45 15.79
N ARG A 233 -16.51 -7.33 16.34
CA ARG A 233 -17.33 -6.18 16.75
C ARG A 233 -18.05 -5.50 15.58
N TYR A 234 -17.59 -5.72 14.35
CA TYR A 234 -18.21 -5.20 13.13
C TYR A 234 -19.33 -6.07 12.59
N THR A 235 -19.64 -7.20 13.24
CA THR A 235 -20.74 -8.06 12.84
C THR A 235 -22.07 -7.33 12.91
N VAL A 236 -22.82 -7.36 11.82
CA VAL A 236 -24.18 -6.82 11.73
C VAL A 236 -25.16 -7.99 11.76
N GLU A 237 -25.90 -8.17 12.85
CA GLU A 237 -26.74 -9.36 13.07
C GLU A 237 -28.07 -9.32 12.28
N ASN A 238 -28.66 -8.13 12.10
CA ASN A 238 -29.93 -7.92 11.38
C ASN A 238 -29.76 -6.88 10.26
N GLY A 239 -28.73 -7.07 9.44
CA GLY A 239 -28.34 -6.16 8.38
C GLY A 239 -29.34 -6.12 7.23
N THR A 240 -29.44 -4.94 6.63
CA THR A 240 -30.16 -4.70 5.38
C THR A 240 -29.18 -4.13 4.35
N LEU A 241 -29.26 -4.66 3.14
CA LEU A 241 -28.45 -4.24 2.01
C LEU A 241 -29.34 -3.58 0.96
N GLU A 242 -28.82 -2.57 0.28
CA GLU A 242 -29.45 -1.97 -0.90
C GLU A 242 -28.71 -2.41 -2.16
N GLU A 243 -29.41 -3.02 -3.12
CA GLU A 243 -28.79 -3.45 -4.38
C GLU A 243 -28.59 -2.25 -5.30
N ARG A 244 -27.33 -2.00 -5.67
CA ARG A 244 -26.96 -0.96 -6.64
C ARG A 244 -26.86 -1.54 -8.04
N LEU A 245 -26.19 -2.69 -8.15
CA LEU A 245 -26.02 -3.48 -9.36
C LEU A 245 -26.10 -4.96 -9.00
N PRO A 246 -26.32 -5.88 -9.96
CA PRO A 246 -26.24 -7.30 -9.69
C PRO A 246 -24.91 -7.65 -9.01
N LYS A 247 -24.99 -8.22 -7.81
CA LYS A 247 -23.85 -8.56 -6.92
C LYS A 247 -23.22 -7.41 -6.14
N GLU A 248 -23.60 -6.15 -6.39
CA GLU A 248 -23.08 -4.98 -5.69
C GLU A 248 -24.13 -4.38 -4.74
N TYR A 249 -23.77 -4.31 -3.47
CA TYR A 249 -24.70 -3.98 -2.39
C TYR A 249 -24.13 -2.89 -1.49
N VAL A 250 -24.98 -1.92 -1.14
CA VAL A 250 -24.64 -0.85 -0.20
C VAL A 250 -25.02 -1.30 1.21
N LEU A 251 -24.04 -1.24 2.11
CA LEU A 251 -24.23 -1.35 3.55
C LEU A 251 -23.98 0.02 4.18
N THR A 252 -24.98 0.54 4.88
CA THR A 252 -24.90 1.83 5.55
C THR A 252 -24.21 1.70 6.91
N ILE A 253 -23.45 2.71 7.30
CA ILE A 253 -22.54 2.62 8.46
C ILE A 253 -23.29 2.71 9.80
N ASP A 254 -24.50 3.28 9.81
CA ASP A 254 -25.41 3.32 10.96
C ASP A 254 -25.88 1.93 11.43
N GLN A 255 -25.74 0.90 10.60
CA GLN A 255 -26.05 -0.48 10.97
C GLN A 255 -24.99 -1.13 11.87
N PHE A 256 -23.80 -0.52 12.00
CA PHE A 256 -22.74 -1.03 12.86
C PHE A 256 -22.91 -0.56 14.30
N LYS A 257 -22.72 -1.46 15.26
CA LYS A 257 -22.70 -1.12 16.70
C LYS A 257 -21.51 -0.24 17.08
N VAL A 258 -20.41 -0.39 16.37
CA VAL A 258 -19.19 0.40 16.55
C VAL A 258 -18.69 0.89 15.19
N PRO A 259 -18.09 2.09 15.11
CA PRO A 259 -17.51 2.59 13.88
C PRO A 259 -16.55 1.58 13.24
N PRO A 260 -16.75 1.18 11.96
CA PRO A 260 -16.00 0.11 11.31
C PRO A 260 -14.60 0.52 10.86
N VAL A 261 -13.83 1.23 11.69
CA VAL A 261 -12.58 1.92 11.34
C VAL A 261 -11.53 1.00 10.67
N LEU A 262 -11.48 -0.28 11.03
CA LEU A 262 -10.50 -1.22 10.49
C LEU A 262 -10.88 -1.84 9.14
N LEU A 263 -12.08 -1.60 8.60
CA LEU A 263 -12.55 -2.34 7.43
C LEU A 263 -11.72 -2.12 6.15
N GLU A 264 -11.73 -1.03 5.41
CA GLU A 264 -10.91 -0.89 4.16
C GLU A 264 -11.39 -1.67 2.93
N VAL A 265 -11.13 -1.08 1.77
CA VAL A 265 -11.36 -1.68 0.45
C VAL A 265 -10.46 -2.91 0.27
N GLY A 266 -11.07 -4.01 -0.16
CA GLY A 266 -10.46 -5.33 -0.30
C GLY A 266 -10.74 -6.28 0.87
N SER A 267 -11.28 -5.78 1.99
CA SER A 267 -11.65 -6.63 3.13
C SER A 267 -12.75 -7.61 2.76
N HIS A 268 -12.62 -8.84 3.25
CA HIS A 268 -13.57 -9.91 3.01
C HIS A 268 -14.87 -9.68 3.78
N VAL A 269 -15.97 -10.08 3.16
CA VAL A 269 -17.32 -10.04 3.73
C VAL A 269 -17.95 -11.41 3.57
N GLN A 270 -18.68 -11.84 4.60
CA GLN A 270 -19.55 -13.01 4.55
C GLN A 270 -20.97 -12.56 4.86
N VAL A 271 -21.88 -12.82 3.93
CA VAL A 271 -23.30 -12.52 4.08
C VAL A 271 -24.04 -13.85 4.27
N ASN A 272 -24.64 -14.01 5.44
CA ASN A 272 -25.47 -15.16 5.75
C ASN A 272 -26.94 -14.79 5.52
N CYS A 273 -27.55 -15.39 4.50
CA CYS A 273 -28.90 -15.08 4.03
C CYS A 273 -30.03 -15.84 4.76
N GLY A 274 -29.74 -16.51 5.89
CA GLY A 274 -30.74 -17.32 6.60
C GLY A 274 -31.24 -18.53 5.79
N VAL A 275 -32.26 -19.21 6.32
CA VAL A 275 -32.86 -20.43 5.75
C VAL A 275 -33.92 -20.07 4.71
N ILE A 276 -33.75 -20.52 3.47
CA ILE A 276 -34.74 -20.33 2.39
C ILE A 276 -35.50 -21.65 2.20
N GLY A 277 -36.62 -21.78 2.92
CA GLY A 277 -37.49 -22.96 2.86
C GLY A 277 -37.09 -24.09 3.81
N ARG A 278 -38.05 -24.99 4.10
CA ARG A 278 -37.97 -25.98 5.19
C ARG A 278 -36.79 -26.97 5.15
N ASN A 279 -36.06 -27.07 4.03
CA ASN A 279 -35.01 -28.09 3.81
C ASN A 279 -33.64 -27.52 3.33
N SER A 280 -33.38 -26.21 3.37
CA SER A 280 -32.07 -25.67 2.96
C SER A 280 -31.34 -24.98 4.13
N GLY A 281 -30.07 -25.33 4.35
CA GLY A 281 -29.25 -24.69 5.37
C GLY A 281 -28.95 -23.21 5.06
N PRO A 282 -28.42 -22.45 6.03
CA PRO A 282 -28.02 -21.06 5.83
C PRO A 282 -27.05 -20.96 4.64
N THR A 283 -27.37 -20.10 3.67
CA THR A 283 -26.48 -19.86 2.53
C THR A 283 -25.51 -18.75 2.90
N ILE A 284 -24.21 -19.06 2.94
CA ILE A 284 -23.14 -18.07 3.13
C ILE A 284 -22.65 -17.65 1.75
N VAL A 285 -22.82 -16.37 1.44
CA VAL A 285 -22.29 -15.74 0.23
C VAL A 285 -21.07 -14.92 0.61
N ARG A 286 -19.96 -15.14 -0.09
CA ARG A 286 -18.73 -14.38 0.13
C ARG A 286 -18.70 -13.14 -0.76
N GLY A 287 -17.98 -12.13 -0.31
CA GLY A 287 -17.74 -10.91 -1.05
C GLY A 287 -16.54 -10.14 -0.53
N THR A 288 -16.36 -8.95 -1.07
CA THR A 288 -15.30 -8.01 -0.72
C THR A 288 -15.83 -6.59 -0.73
N ILE A 289 -15.26 -5.74 0.12
CA ILE A 289 -15.52 -4.30 0.07
C ILE A 289 -14.81 -3.71 -1.14
N VAL A 290 -15.55 -3.06 -2.04
CA VAL A 290 -14.99 -2.43 -3.26
C VAL A 290 -14.91 -0.92 -3.15
N GLU A 291 -15.77 -0.30 -2.33
CA GLU A 291 -15.73 1.13 -2.03
C GLU A 291 -15.97 1.37 -0.55
N ARG A 292 -15.27 2.36 0.01
CA ARG A 292 -15.45 2.82 1.39
C ARG A 292 -15.35 4.34 1.44
N SER A 293 -16.51 4.98 1.50
CA SER A 293 -16.65 6.45 1.59
C SER A 293 -17.57 6.79 2.77
N SER A 294 -18.73 7.42 2.51
CA SER A 294 -19.84 7.54 3.48
C SER A 294 -20.69 6.25 3.57
N ILE A 295 -20.45 5.30 2.65
CA ILE A 295 -21.09 3.99 2.58
C ILE A 295 -20.03 2.88 2.42
N ILE A 296 -20.43 1.64 2.65
CA ILE A 296 -19.63 0.45 2.34
C ILE A 296 -20.27 -0.26 1.16
N LEU A 297 -19.60 -0.24 0.00
CA LEU A 297 -20.04 -0.99 -1.18
C LEU A 297 -19.40 -2.37 -1.16
N ILE A 298 -20.24 -3.41 -1.16
CA ILE A 298 -19.87 -4.82 -1.08
C ILE A 298 -20.15 -5.47 -2.43
N GLU A 299 -19.13 -6.04 -3.06
CA GLU A 299 -19.29 -6.91 -4.22
C GLU A 299 -19.25 -8.37 -3.76
N THR A 300 -20.24 -9.15 -4.17
CA THR A 300 -20.38 -10.58 -3.80
C THR A 300 -20.01 -11.51 -4.96
N GLU A 301 -19.59 -12.74 -4.66
CA GLU A 301 -19.26 -13.73 -5.68
C GLU A 301 -20.49 -14.13 -6.52
N THR A 302 -21.67 -14.16 -5.89
CA THR A 302 -22.96 -14.52 -6.49
C THR A 302 -24.06 -13.59 -5.99
N PRO A 303 -25.11 -13.29 -6.79
CA PRO A 303 -26.18 -12.40 -6.35
C PRO A 303 -26.87 -12.92 -5.09
N LEU A 304 -27.23 -12.01 -4.19
CA LEU A 304 -27.94 -12.34 -2.96
C LEU A 304 -29.42 -12.63 -3.25
N LYS A 305 -29.98 -13.60 -2.53
CA LYS A 305 -31.40 -14.00 -2.69
C LYS A 305 -32.36 -13.17 -1.84
N THR A 306 -31.87 -12.63 -0.72
CA THR A 306 -32.58 -11.72 0.17
C THR A 306 -31.62 -10.59 0.54
N LEU A 307 -32.18 -9.41 0.78
CA LEU A 307 -31.45 -8.19 1.13
C LEU A 307 -31.77 -7.70 2.55
N ARG A 308 -32.60 -8.43 3.31
CA ARG A 308 -33.03 -8.06 4.67
C ARG A 308 -32.80 -9.21 5.64
N SER A 309 -32.68 -8.86 6.92
CA SER A 309 -32.46 -9.80 8.03
C SER A 309 -31.23 -10.68 7.79
N LEU A 310 -30.14 -10.05 7.36
CA LEU A 310 -28.88 -10.70 7.04
C LEU A 310 -27.92 -10.64 8.23
N LYS A 311 -27.21 -11.73 8.51
CA LYS A 311 -26.01 -11.65 9.34
C LYS A 311 -24.81 -11.35 8.43
N ILE A 312 -24.18 -10.20 8.62
CA ILE A 312 -23.04 -9.74 7.82
C ILE A 312 -21.79 -9.75 8.70
N GLU A 313 -20.82 -10.56 8.32
CA GLU A 313 -19.59 -10.80 9.07
C GLU A 313 -18.37 -10.36 8.26
N PHE A 314 -17.37 -9.83 8.95
CA PHE A 314 -16.12 -9.35 8.35
C PHE A 314 -14.95 -10.18 8.88
N PRO A 315 -14.66 -11.35 8.29
CA PRO A 315 -13.60 -12.22 8.79
C PRO A 315 -12.22 -11.56 8.67
N LEU A 316 -11.39 -11.74 9.70
CA LEU A 316 -10.00 -11.29 9.72
C LEU A 316 -9.21 -11.87 8.52
N ASN A 317 -8.48 -11.02 7.80
CA ASN A 317 -7.50 -11.48 6.82
C ASN A 317 -6.26 -12.05 7.53
N ARG A 318 -6.22 -13.37 7.67
CA ARG A 318 -5.14 -14.10 8.36
C ARG A 318 -3.87 -14.32 7.53
N LEU A 319 -3.77 -13.74 6.33
CA LEU A 319 -2.64 -14.00 5.43
C LEU A 319 -1.31 -13.61 6.06
N GLN A 320 -1.23 -12.44 6.69
CA GLN A 320 -0.01 -11.94 7.31
C GLN A 320 0.49 -12.90 8.38
N TYR A 321 -0.35 -13.18 9.39
CA TYR A 321 -0.06 -14.13 10.46
C TYR A 321 0.38 -15.50 9.93
N LYS A 322 -0.33 -16.06 8.93
CA LYS A 322 0.04 -17.35 8.34
C LYS A 322 1.44 -17.35 7.72
N LEU A 323 1.83 -16.26 7.05
CA LEU A 323 3.17 -16.12 6.46
C LEU A 323 4.23 -15.94 7.54
N GLU A 324 3.95 -15.17 8.59
CA GLU A 324 4.81 -14.96 9.75
C GLU A 324 5.05 -16.27 10.52
N TYR A 325 4.01 -17.03 10.84
CA TYR A 325 4.15 -18.37 11.43
C TYR A 325 4.94 -19.32 10.53
N THR A 326 4.67 -19.29 9.22
CA THR A 326 5.39 -20.16 8.26
C THR A 326 6.88 -19.80 8.24
N ALA A 327 7.21 -18.51 8.26
CA ALA A 327 8.58 -18.04 8.36
C ALA A 327 9.24 -18.52 9.66
N LEU A 328 8.57 -18.37 10.81
CA LEU A 328 9.08 -18.87 12.10
C LEU A 328 9.36 -20.38 12.09
N VAL A 329 8.48 -21.19 11.48
CA VAL A 329 8.66 -22.65 11.38
C VAL A 329 9.89 -23.02 10.54
N HIS A 330 10.20 -22.24 9.51
CA HIS A 330 11.39 -22.47 8.70
C HIS A 330 12.65 -21.95 9.38
N MET A 331 12.55 -20.78 10.00
CA MET A 331 13.65 -20.19 10.74
C MET A 331 14.06 -21.06 11.94
N SER A 332 13.11 -21.68 12.65
CA SER A 332 13.40 -22.55 13.82
C SER A 332 14.18 -23.83 13.49
N ARG A 333 14.39 -24.11 12.20
CA ARG A 333 15.21 -25.24 11.73
C ARG A 333 16.65 -24.84 11.43
N LEU A 334 16.95 -23.54 11.43
CA LEU A 334 18.29 -23.00 11.21
C LEU A 334 19.06 -22.91 12.52
N ASP A 335 20.39 -22.94 12.45
CA ASP A 335 21.25 -22.56 13.57
C ASP A 335 21.24 -21.04 13.76
N PHE A 336 20.21 -20.56 14.47
CA PHE A 336 19.98 -19.16 14.81
C PHE A 336 21.10 -18.49 15.59
N SER A 337 21.92 -19.27 16.31
CA SER A 337 23.00 -18.72 17.14
C SER A 337 24.02 -17.96 16.28
N SER A 338 24.30 -18.46 15.08
CA SER A 338 25.24 -17.84 14.14
C SER A 338 24.67 -16.63 13.37
N ILE A 339 23.34 -16.45 13.36
CA ILE A 339 22.65 -15.45 12.52
C ILE A 339 22.17 -14.24 13.33
N LEU A 340 21.53 -14.46 14.49
CA LEU A 340 20.96 -13.40 15.34
C LEU A 340 21.70 -13.22 16.67
N PHE A 341 22.48 -14.20 17.12
CA PHE A 341 23.20 -14.16 18.41
C PHE A 341 24.70 -14.49 18.28
N PRO A 342 25.45 -13.85 17.36
CA PRO A 342 26.85 -14.18 17.14
C PRO A 342 27.67 -13.95 18.42
N LYS A 343 28.42 -14.98 18.86
CA LYS A 343 29.29 -14.88 20.04
C LYS A 343 30.51 -14.01 19.72
N ILE A 344 30.79 -13.02 20.56
CA ILE A 344 31.90 -12.05 20.40
C ILE A 344 33.28 -12.66 20.71
N GLU A 345 33.35 -13.88 21.25
CA GLU A 345 34.61 -14.47 21.70
C GLU A 345 35.51 -14.93 20.55
N SER A 346 36.56 -14.14 20.32
CA SER A 346 37.69 -14.39 19.42
C SER A 346 37.35 -14.42 17.93
N ALA A 347 37.21 -13.23 17.35
CA ALA A 347 37.54 -12.99 15.94
C ALA A 347 39.05 -13.22 15.68
N LYS A 348 39.55 -14.44 15.89
CA LYS A 348 40.52 -14.98 14.95
C LYS A 348 39.71 -15.33 13.71
N PRO A 349 40.19 -15.03 12.49
CA PRO A 349 39.52 -15.48 11.28
C PRO A 349 39.65 -17.01 11.24
N THR A 350 38.80 -17.73 11.96
CA THR A 350 38.53 -19.13 11.67
C THR A 350 38.06 -19.12 10.24
N THR A 351 38.88 -19.72 9.38
CA THR A 351 38.67 -19.91 7.96
C THR A 351 37.17 -20.11 7.72
N PRO A 352 36.51 -19.21 6.96
CA PRO A 352 35.08 -19.30 6.77
C PRO A 352 34.77 -20.71 6.29
N ALA A 353 33.88 -21.41 6.99
CA ALA A 353 33.31 -22.64 6.48
C ALA A 353 32.76 -22.29 5.08
N LYS A 354 33.51 -22.64 4.02
CA LYS A 354 33.25 -22.21 2.64
C LYS A 354 31.76 -22.33 2.31
N THR A 355 31.16 -21.40 1.57
CA THR A 355 30.23 -21.77 0.47
C THR A 355 29.82 -20.65 -0.51
N PHE A 356 30.69 -19.68 -0.80
CA PHE A 356 30.67 -19.04 -2.13
C PHE A 356 32.11 -18.98 -2.63
N ASN A 357 32.46 -19.76 -3.66
CA ASN A 357 33.78 -19.74 -4.30
C ASN A 357 33.94 -18.50 -5.21
N ASP A 358 33.36 -17.36 -4.81
CA ASP A 358 33.41 -16.14 -5.59
C ASP A 358 34.67 -15.37 -5.22
N ALA A 359 35.40 -14.89 -6.23
CA ALA A 359 36.55 -14.02 -5.99
C ALA A 359 36.11 -12.74 -5.27
N VAL A 360 36.95 -12.25 -4.35
CA VAL A 360 36.73 -10.96 -3.69
C VAL A 360 36.85 -9.87 -4.76
N ILE A 361 35.84 -9.01 -4.81
CA ILE A 361 35.81 -7.88 -5.72
C ILE A 361 36.50 -6.69 -5.06
N THR A 362 37.53 -6.15 -5.69
CA THR A 362 38.32 -5.02 -5.20
C THR A 362 38.12 -3.73 -6.01
N GLU A 363 37.84 -3.87 -7.32
CA GLU A 363 37.64 -2.76 -8.24
C GLU A 363 36.14 -2.53 -8.48
N PHE A 364 35.69 -1.27 -8.44
CA PHE A 364 34.28 -0.92 -8.57
C PHE A 364 34.13 0.26 -9.53
N ASP A 365 33.27 0.08 -10.55
CA ASP A 365 32.84 1.17 -11.42
C ASP A 365 31.45 1.62 -10.98
N TRP A 366 31.35 2.82 -10.42
CA TRP A 366 30.12 3.33 -9.83
C TRP A 366 29.09 3.74 -10.90
N PHE A 367 27.85 3.26 -10.78
CA PHE A 367 26.74 3.67 -11.64
C PHE A 367 26.20 5.05 -11.27
N GLN A 368 26.27 5.38 -9.98
CA GLN A 368 25.91 6.68 -9.43
C GLN A 368 27.16 7.44 -9.02
N SER A 369 27.44 8.57 -9.68
CA SER A 369 28.62 9.41 -9.40
C SER A 369 28.68 9.90 -7.96
N CYS A 370 27.54 10.24 -7.36
CA CYS A 370 27.45 10.71 -5.97
C CYS A 370 27.90 9.69 -4.93
N ILE A 371 27.85 8.39 -5.26
CA ILE A 371 28.33 7.32 -4.37
C ILE A 371 29.87 7.33 -4.32
N ALA A 372 30.53 7.53 -5.47
CA ALA A 372 31.99 7.42 -5.59
C ALA A 372 32.74 8.38 -4.64
N GLU A 373 32.15 9.54 -4.36
CA GLU A 373 32.71 10.57 -3.48
C GLU A 373 32.37 10.35 -1.99
N ASN A 374 31.60 9.32 -1.64
CA ASN A 374 31.16 9.05 -0.27
C ASN A 374 31.79 7.75 0.26
N GLU A 375 32.85 7.89 1.06
CA GLU A 375 33.60 6.76 1.63
C GLU A 375 32.71 5.79 2.42
N GLN A 376 31.76 6.29 3.21
CA GLN A 376 30.87 5.43 4.02
C GLN A 376 29.94 4.60 3.13
N GLN A 377 29.36 5.21 2.09
CA GLN A 377 28.50 4.50 1.14
C GLN A 377 29.31 3.49 0.33
N THR A 378 30.48 3.87 -0.20
CA THR A 378 31.35 2.95 -0.95
C THR A 378 31.81 1.77 -0.10
N GLN A 379 32.19 1.99 1.16
CA GLN A 379 32.58 0.93 2.09
C GLN A 379 31.41 -0.02 2.36
N ALA A 380 30.20 0.50 2.60
CA ALA A 380 29.02 -0.33 2.80
C ALA A 380 28.72 -1.20 1.57
N ILE A 381 28.83 -0.64 0.36
CA ILE A 381 28.59 -1.37 -0.90
C ILE A 381 29.64 -2.46 -1.09
N LYS A 382 30.93 -2.15 -0.86
CA LYS A 382 32.03 -3.15 -0.92
C LYS A 382 31.75 -4.32 0.02
N ASN A 383 31.33 -4.03 1.25
CA ASN A 383 31.01 -5.04 2.26
C ASN A 383 29.80 -5.90 1.88
N ILE A 384 28.75 -5.29 1.34
CA ILE A 384 27.53 -5.97 0.89
C ILE A 384 27.83 -6.87 -0.31
N VAL A 385 28.48 -6.34 -1.35
CA VAL A 385 28.81 -7.06 -2.58
C VAL A 385 29.68 -8.28 -2.26
N ASN A 386 30.66 -8.11 -1.37
CA ASN A 386 31.56 -9.19 -0.94
C ASN A 386 31.00 -10.08 0.17
N ARG A 387 29.75 -9.86 0.65
CA ARG A 387 29.08 -10.66 1.68
C ARG A 387 29.88 -10.81 2.97
N THR A 388 30.57 -9.75 3.38
CA THR A 388 31.49 -9.76 4.55
C THR A 388 30.81 -10.12 5.87
N ALA A 389 29.50 -9.84 6.01
CA ALA A 389 28.72 -10.18 7.20
C ALA A 389 28.13 -11.59 7.18
N TYR A 390 28.06 -12.25 6.02
CA TYR A 390 27.42 -13.57 5.90
C TYR A 390 28.10 -14.59 6.82
N PRO A 391 27.34 -15.42 7.58
CA PRO A 391 25.89 -15.64 7.49
C PRO A 391 25.01 -14.66 8.28
N ALA A 392 25.59 -13.72 9.04
CA ALA A 392 24.82 -12.68 9.71
C ALA A 392 24.27 -11.63 8.72
N PRO A 393 23.15 -10.96 9.04
CA PRO A 393 22.65 -9.85 8.23
C PRO A 393 23.60 -8.65 8.25
N TYR A 394 23.83 -8.03 7.08
CA TYR A 394 24.49 -6.74 7.01
C TYR A 394 23.49 -5.62 7.35
N ILE A 395 23.78 -4.83 8.38
CA ILE A 395 22.90 -3.74 8.81
C ILE A 395 23.36 -2.43 8.15
N LEU A 396 22.54 -1.91 7.24
CA LEU A 396 22.70 -0.59 6.63
C LEU A 396 21.83 0.42 7.37
N PHE A 397 22.44 1.12 8.31
CA PHE A 397 21.80 2.22 9.02
C PHE A 397 22.06 3.56 8.31
N GLY A 398 21.06 4.44 8.34
CA GLY A 398 21.21 5.82 7.92
C GLY A 398 19.99 6.66 8.27
N PRO A 399 20.14 7.88 8.80
CA PRO A 399 19.03 8.84 8.96
C PRO A 399 18.29 9.15 7.63
N PRO A 400 17.16 9.88 7.66
CA PRO A 400 16.53 10.38 6.44
C PRO A 400 17.51 11.22 5.61
N GLY A 401 17.43 11.12 4.27
CA GLY A 401 18.28 11.92 3.38
C GLY A 401 19.77 11.53 3.30
N THR A 402 20.22 10.47 3.99
CA THR A 402 21.62 9.97 3.88
C THR A 402 21.87 9.03 2.70
N GLY A 403 20.87 8.84 1.84
CA GLY A 403 21.01 8.06 0.61
C GLY A 403 20.96 6.55 0.79
N LYS A 404 20.36 6.01 1.87
CA LYS A 404 20.17 4.55 2.08
C LYS A 404 19.68 3.82 0.83
N THR A 405 18.57 4.29 0.25
CA THR A 405 18.00 3.70 -0.97
C THR A 405 18.96 3.81 -2.16
N CYS A 406 19.76 4.89 -2.26
CA CYS A 406 20.80 5.01 -3.30
C CYS A 406 21.91 3.98 -3.10
N THR A 407 22.33 3.75 -1.85
CA THR A 407 23.32 2.72 -1.48
C THR A 407 22.81 1.31 -1.80
N ILE A 408 21.54 1.02 -1.51
CA ILE A 408 20.90 -0.28 -1.87
C ILE A 408 20.86 -0.44 -3.39
N VAL A 409 20.39 0.57 -4.11
CA VAL A 409 20.32 0.53 -5.59
C VAL A 409 21.72 0.29 -6.17
N GLU A 410 22.73 1.02 -5.69
CA GLU A 410 24.11 0.82 -6.15
C GLU A 410 24.60 -0.60 -5.85
N ALA A 411 24.41 -1.09 -4.62
CA ALA A 411 24.82 -2.45 -4.27
C ALA A 411 24.16 -3.52 -5.15
N VAL A 412 22.86 -3.38 -5.44
CA VAL A 412 22.12 -4.27 -6.35
C VAL A 412 22.71 -4.20 -7.77
N LEU A 413 23.02 -3.01 -8.28
CA LEU A 413 23.64 -2.83 -9.59
C LEU A 413 25.04 -3.44 -9.68
N GLN A 414 25.86 -3.27 -8.63
CA GLN A 414 27.19 -3.87 -8.54
C GLN A 414 27.10 -5.41 -8.50
N ILE A 415 26.19 -5.99 -7.72
CA ILE A 415 25.97 -7.44 -7.72
C ILE A 415 25.48 -7.91 -9.10
N TRP A 416 24.52 -7.18 -9.71
CA TRP A 416 24.00 -7.52 -11.03
C TRP A 416 25.10 -7.53 -12.10
N LYS A 417 25.99 -6.53 -12.10
CA LYS A 417 27.12 -6.42 -13.04
C LYS A 417 28.21 -7.46 -12.77
N MET A 418 28.63 -7.58 -11.51
CA MET A 418 29.87 -8.26 -11.15
C MET A 418 29.68 -9.73 -10.75
N ARG A 419 28.46 -10.11 -10.36
CA ARG A 419 28.09 -11.50 -10.04
C ARG A 419 26.96 -11.98 -10.95
N PRO A 420 27.23 -12.27 -12.24
CA PRO A 420 26.20 -12.55 -13.25
C PRO A 420 25.34 -13.79 -12.94
N LYS A 421 25.84 -14.72 -12.13
CA LYS A 421 25.11 -15.92 -11.69
C LYS A 421 24.18 -15.66 -10.49
N SER A 422 24.40 -14.57 -9.76
CA SER A 422 23.62 -14.28 -8.56
C SER A 422 22.25 -13.73 -8.89
N ARG A 423 21.27 -14.16 -8.10
CA ARG A 423 19.88 -13.68 -8.08
C ARG A 423 19.63 -12.86 -6.83
N ILE A 424 18.84 -11.80 -6.99
CA ILE A 424 18.64 -10.76 -5.98
C ILE A 424 17.14 -10.60 -5.71
N LEU A 425 16.75 -10.75 -4.45
CA LEU A 425 15.43 -10.37 -3.96
C LEU A 425 15.56 -9.03 -3.23
N VAL A 426 14.85 -8.01 -3.70
CA VAL A 426 14.77 -6.71 -3.05
C VAL A 426 13.37 -6.53 -2.50
N THR A 427 13.26 -6.35 -1.19
CA THR A 427 11.99 -6.12 -0.51
C THR A 427 11.95 -4.78 0.20
N ALA A 428 10.75 -4.23 0.33
CA ALA A 428 10.49 -3.07 1.19
C ALA A 428 9.13 -3.21 1.87
N THR A 429 8.87 -2.43 2.91
CA THR A 429 7.64 -2.55 3.70
C THR A 429 6.40 -2.05 2.96
N SER A 430 6.56 -1.11 2.02
CA SER A 430 5.46 -0.53 1.26
C SER A 430 5.58 -0.76 -0.25
N ASN A 431 4.44 -0.79 -0.95
CA ASN A 431 4.42 -0.86 -2.42
C ASN A 431 5.08 0.36 -3.06
N TYR A 432 4.98 1.53 -2.44
CA TYR A 432 5.62 2.74 -2.92
C TYR A 432 7.15 2.61 -2.92
N ALA A 433 7.74 2.20 -1.80
CA ALA A 433 9.19 2.00 -1.70
C ALA A 433 9.69 0.96 -2.71
N CYS A 434 8.93 -0.12 -2.91
CA CYS A 434 9.23 -1.11 -3.96
C CYS A 434 9.18 -0.52 -5.38
N ASN A 435 8.21 0.36 -5.66
CA ASN A 435 8.09 1.01 -6.97
C ASN A 435 9.24 1.99 -7.21
N GLU A 436 9.64 2.76 -6.20
CA GLU A 436 10.80 3.65 -6.28
C GLU A 436 12.11 2.88 -6.49
N LEU A 437 12.31 1.76 -5.78
CA LEU A 437 13.44 0.86 -6.00
C LEU A 437 13.45 0.34 -7.44
N ALA A 438 12.32 -0.19 -7.92
CA ALA A 438 12.20 -0.68 -9.30
C ALA A 438 12.49 0.42 -10.33
N LYS A 439 11.91 1.62 -10.14
CA LYS A 439 12.12 2.78 -11.02
C LYS A 439 13.59 3.21 -11.10
N ARG A 440 14.29 3.24 -9.96
CA ARG A 440 15.73 3.59 -9.91
C ARG A 440 16.60 2.52 -10.58
N LEU A 441 16.28 1.24 -10.36
CA LEU A 441 17.00 0.11 -10.99
C LEU A 441 16.80 0.09 -12.52
N LEU A 442 15.59 0.36 -13.01
CA LEU A 442 15.25 0.40 -14.44
C LEU A 442 15.97 1.51 -15.23
N LYS A 443 16.69 2.42 -14.56
CA LYS A 443 17.58 3.37 -15.24
C LYS A 443 18.82 2.69 -15.83
N TYR A 444 19.21 1.53 -15.29
CA TYR A 444 20.47 0.84 -15.63
C TYR A 444 20.25 -0.63 -16.00
N VAL A 445 19.29 -1.30 -15.36
CA VAL A 445 18.97 -2.72 -15.60
C VAL A 445 18.02 -2.86 -16.78
N THR A 446 18.21 -3.91 -17.57
CA THR A 446 17.30 -4.23 -18.68
C THR A 446 15.91 -4.65 -18.18
N VAL A 447 14.84 -4.31 -18.91
CA VAL A 447 13.45 -4.66 -18.58
C VAL A 447 13.20 -6.18 -18.46
N ASN A 448 14.10 -7.00 -19.00
CA ASN A 448 14.01 -8.45 -18.94
C ASN A 448 14.60 -9.02 -17.63
N ASP A 449 15.52 -8.30 -16.99
CA ASP A 449 16.20 -8.78 -15.78
C ASP A 449 15.50 -8.40 -14.48
N LEU A 450 14.58 -7.42 -14.52
CA LEU A 450 13.83 -6.96 -13.36
C LEU A 450 12.38 -7.47 -13.42
N PHE A 451 11.87 -7.95 -12.29
CA PHE A 451 10.47 -8.29 -12.11
C PHE A 451 9.90 -7.62 -10.86
N ARG A 452 8.77 -6.91 -11.01
CA ARG A 452 8.05 -6.29 -9.89
C ARG A 452 6.81 -7.13 -9.55
N TYR A 453 6.77 -7.74 -8.37
CA TYR A 453 5.64 -8.57 -7.95
C TYR A 453 4.70 -7.83 -6.98
N PHE A 454 3.47 -7.56 -7.44
CA PHE A 454 2.39 -6.93 -6.68
C PHE A 454 1.40 -7.94 -6.10
N SER A 455 0.68 -7.54 -5.04
CA SER A 455 -0.52 -8.23 -4.59
C SER A 455 -1.75 -7.81 -5.39
N GLN A 456 -2.81 -8.61 -5.37
CA GLN A 456 -4.07 -8.32 -6.09
C GLN A 456 -4.67 -6.96 -5.71
N THR A 457 -4.57 -6.57 -4.45
CA THR A 457 -5.06 -5.29 -3.93
C THR A 457 -4.40 -4.08 -4.59
N SER A 458 -3.17 -4.22 -5.13
CA SER A 458 -2.45 -3.14 -5.80
C SER A 458 -3.03 -2.76 -7.16
N GLN A 459 -3.90 -3.60 -7.76
CA GLN A 459 -4.54 -3.30 -9.03
C GLN A 459 -5.36 -2.00 -8.98
N ARG A 460 -5.93 -1.64 -7.81
CA ARG A 460 -6.70 -0.40 -7.66
C ARG A 460 -5.88 0.87 -7.88
N ASP A 461 -4.58 0.80 -7.57
CA ASP A 461 -3.66 1.94 -7.58
C ASP A 461 -2.90 2.03 -8.93
N ILE A 462 -3.21 1.15 -9.88
CA ILE A 462 -2.45 0.97 -11.13
C ILE A 462 -2.34 2.24 -11.97
N ASN A 463 -3.38 3.09 -11.98
CA ASN A 463 -3.42 4.34 -12.74
C ASN A 463 -2.40 5.38 -12.24
N GLY A 464 -1.98 5.29 -10.97
CA GLY A 464 -0.99 6.18 -10.38
C GLY A 464 0.43 5.63 -10.41
N MET A 465 0.66 4.45 -11.01
CA MET A 465 1.96 3.82 -11.04
C MET A 465 2.77 4.22 -12.28
N ASP A 466 4.10 4.27 -12.12
CA ASP A 466 5.03 4.44 -13.24
C ASP A 466 4.86 3.28 -14.24
N LEU A 467 4.56 3.63 -15.50
CA LEU A 467 4.27 2.65 -16.55
C LEU A 467 5.43 1.68 -16.79
N LYS A 468 6.68 2.11 -16.63
CA LYS A 468 7.85 1.22 -16.77
C LYS A 468 7.87 0.17 -15.67
N VAL A 469 7.40 0.52 -14.47
CA VAL A 469 7.26 -0.42 -13.34
C VAL A 469 6.11 -1.39 -13.61
N VAL A 470 4.97 -0.92 -14.13
CA VAL A 470 3.84 -1.77 -14.51
C VAL A 470 4.25 -2.77 -15.60
N GLN A 471 5.02 -2.32 -16.61
CA GLN A 471 5.49 -3.13 -17.73
C GLN A 471 6.33 -4.35 -17.29
N VAL A 472 7.16 -4.19 -16.25
CA VAL A 472 8.01 -5.27 -15.70
C VAL A 472 7.35 -6.04 -14.56
N SER A 473 6.02 -5.96 -14.42
CA SER A 473 5.30 -6.56 -13.29
C SER A 473 4.37 -7.71 -13.68
N ASN A 474 3.69 -8.29 -12.67
CA ASN A 474 2.55 -9.18 -12.86
C ASN A 474 1.23 -8.43 -13.17
N MET A 475 1.26 -7.11 -13.29
CA MET A 475 0.16 -6.27 -13.76
C MET A 475 0.38 -5.71 -15.17
N HIS A 476 1.37 -6.23 -15.90
CA HIS A 476 1.78 -5.76 -17.22
C HIS A 476 0.69 -5.79 -18.31
N TYR A 477 -0.43 -6.50 -18.08
CA TYR A 477 -1.61 -6.46 -18.95
C TYR A 477 -2.65 -5.39 -18.54
N GLY A 478 -2.35 -4.55 -17.55
CA GLY A 478 -3.30 -3.61 -16.96
C GLY A 478 -4.22 -4.23 -15.91
N ILE A 479 -4.11 -5.54 -15.68
CA ILE A 479 -4.84 -6.30 -14.66
C ILE A 479 -3.88 -7.18 -13.88
N TYR A 480 -4.23 -7.48 -12.64
CA TYR A 480 -3.47 -8.43 -11.83
C TYR A 480 -3.58 -9.83 -12.42
N GLU A 481 -2.43 -10.46 -12.62
CA GLU A 481 -2.32 -11.89 -12.83
C GLU A 481 -1.39 -12.51 -11.78
N THR A 482 -1.67 -13.76 -11.42
CA THR A 482 -0.72 -14.54 -10.62
C THR A 482 0.53 -14.80 -11.48
N PRO A 483 1.75 -14.59 -10.95
CA PRO A 483 2.98 -14.79 -11.72
C PRO A 483 3.11 -16.18 -12.32
N ALA A 484 3.80 -16.28 -13.45
CA ALA A 484 4.23 -17.55 -14.03
C ALA A 484 5.63 -17.93 -13.50
N MET A 485 6.03 -19.20 -13.57
CA MET A 485 7.38 -19.60 -13.12
C MET A 485 8.49 -18.90 -13.92
N GLN A 486 8.24 -18.62 -15.20
CA GLN A 486 9.13 -17.88 -16.08
C GLN A 486 9.40 -16.45 -15.58
N ASP A 487 8.48 -15.84 -14.84
CA ASP A 487 8.72 -14.52 -14.26
C ASP A 487 9.86 -14.51 -13.26
N PHE A 488 10.04 -15.62 -12.54
CA PHE A 488 11.13 -15.77 -11.59
C PHE A 488 12.38 -16.29 -12.28
N VAL A 489 12.26 -17.32 -13.12
CA VAL A 489 13.43 -17.98 -13.74
C VAL A 489 14.11 -17.10 -14.79
N GLN A 490 13.37 -16.26 -15.52
CA GLN A 490 13.94 -15.40 -16.57
C GLN A 490 14.48 -14.08 -16.04
N THR A 491 14.16 -13.69 -14.80
CA THR A 491 14.65 -12.45 -14.19
C THR A 491 15.74 -12.72 -13.16
N ARG A 492 16.59 -11.72 -12.94
CA ARG A 492 17.68 -11.78 -11.95
C ARG A 492 17.37 -10.98 -10.69
N ILE A 493 16.54 -9.95 -10.82
CA ILE A 493 16.15 -9.05 -9.73
C ILE A 493 14.65 -9.12 -9.56
N LEU A 494 14.19 -9.60 -8.41
CA LEU A 494 12.80 -9.54 -7.99
C LEU A 494 12.60 -8.40 -6.99
N VAL A 495 11.60 -7.55 -7.22
CA VAL A 495 11.19 -6.49 -6.30
C VAL A 495 9.76 -6.71 -5.80
N CYS A 496 9.56 -6.90 -4.51
CA CYS A 496 8.23 -7.10 -3.91
C CYS A 496 8.13 -6.59 -2.47
N THR A 497 6.92 -6.44 -1.92
CA THR A 497 6.83 -6.07 -0.49
C THR A 497 7.31 -7.22 0.40
N VAL A 498 7.72 -6.91 1.63
CA VAL A 498 8.12 -7.91 2.65
C VAL A 498 7.09 -9.04 2.75
N MET A 499 5.79 -8.71 2.89
CA MET A 499 4.74 -9.73 2.97
C MET A 499 4.48 -10.45 1.64
N THR A 500 4.65 -9.78 0.50
CA THR A 500 4.48 -10.43 -0.81
C THR A 500 5.58 -11.46 -1.07
N SER A 501 6.78 -11.30 -0.50
CA SER A 501 7.86 -12.29 -0.63
C SER A 501 7.44 -13.68 -0.12
N GLY A 502 6.62 -13.76 0.94
CA GLY A 502 6.08 -15.03 1.44
C GLY A 502 5.17 -15.75 0.45
N ARG A 503 4.61 -15.05 -0.55
CA ARG A 503 3.83 -15.66 -1.63
C ARG A 503 4.71 -16.49 -2.57
N LEU A 504 6.01 -16.23 -2.65
CA LEU A 504 6.94 -17.02 -3.47
C LEU A 504 6.94 -18.49 -3.03
N LEU A 505 6.90 -18.74 -1.72
CA LEU A 505 6.73 -20.08 -1.15
C LEU A 505 5.42 -20.73 -1.63
N GLN A 506 4.30 -19.98 -1.60
CA GLN A 506 3.01 -20.50 -2.06
C GLN A 506 2.99 -20.83 -3.56
N LEU A 507 3.79 -20.10 -4.36
CA LEU A 507 3.95 -20.29 -5.80
C LEU A 507 4.94 -21.42 -6.14
N GLY A 508 5.56 -22.06 -5.14
CA GLY A 508 6.54 -23.12 -5.37
C GLY A 508 7.89 -22.62 -5.88
N VAL A 509 8.20 -21.34 -5.68
CA VAL A 509 9.55 -20.81 -5.92
C VAL A 509 10.50 -21.43 -4.91
N ASP A 510 11.61 -21.98 -5.40
CA ASP A 510 12.61 -22.62 -4.55
C ASP A 510 13.20 -21.62 -3.54
N ARG A 511 13.33 -22.05 -2.28
CA ARG A 511 13.83 -21.22 -1.17
C ARG A 511 15.33 -20.95 -1.23
N SER A 512 16.05 -21.64 -2.10
CA SER A 512 17.46 -21.37 -2.39
C SER A 512 17.63 -20.55 -3.68
N MET A 513 16.54 -20.04 -4.29
CA MET A 513 16.61 -19.35 -5.58
C MET A 513 17.39 -18.03 -5.52
N TYR A 514 17.39 -17.32 -4.38
CA TYR A 514 18.00 -16.01 -4.24
C TYR A 514 19.27 -16.07 -3.39
N ASP A 515 20.35 -15.45 -3.87
CA ASP A 515 21.63 -15.40 -3.16
C ASP A 515 21.80 -14.12 -2.33
N TYR A 516 21.00 -13.10 -2.61
CA TYR A 516 20.93 -11.86 -1.85
C TYR A 516 19.48 -11.50 -1.56
N ILE A 517 19.22 -11.10 -0.32
CA ILE A 517 17.93 -10.57 0.13
C ILE A 517 18.16 -9.19 0.74
N PHE A 518 17.57 -8.16 0.14
CA PHE A 518 17.54 -6.81 0.69
C PHE A 518 16.18 -6.54 1.32
N ILE A 519 16.16 -5.91 2.49
CA ILE A 519 14.96 -5.42 3.16
C ILE A 519 15.13 -3.94 3.44
N ASP A 520 14.60 -3.09 2.56
CA ASP A 520 14.57 -1.63 2.73
C ASP A 520 13.40 -1.20 3.63
N GLU A 521 13.53 -0.04 4.27
CA GLU A 521 12.59 0.49 5.26
C GLU A 521 12.27 -0.51 6.39
N CYS A 522 13.20 -1.42 6.70
CA CYS A 522 13.02 -2.47 7.69
C CYS A 522 12.81 -1.93 9.11
N GLY A 523 13.21 -0.68 9.37
CA GLY A 523 12.91 0.06 10.60
C GLY A 523 11.40 0.25 10.86
N SER A 524 10.57 0.15 9.81
CA SER A 524 9.10 0.28 9.87
C SER A 524 8.34 -1.04 9.96
N CYS A 525 9.05 -2.17 9.87
CA CYS A 525 8.50 -3.50 9.91
C CYS A 525 8.53 -4.06 11.34
N ARG A 526 7.59 -4.95 11.67
CA ARG A 526 7.74 -5.79 12.87
C ARG A 526 8.94 -6.70 12.66
N GLU A 527 9.68 -7.00 13.72
CA GLU A 527 10.76 -7.99 13.66
C GLU A 527 10.29 -9.30 13.01
N LEU A 528 9.13 -9.80 13.43
CA LEU A 528 8.53 -11.02 12.89
C LEU A 528 8.24 -10.93 11.38
N SER A 529 7.70 -9.80 10.92
CA SER A 529 7.42 -9.58 9.50
C SER A 529 8.72 -9.54 8.67
N ALA A 530 9.81 -8.98 9.21
CA ALA A 530 11.12 -8.94 8.53
C ALA A 530 11.72 -10.35 8.34
N LEU A 531 11.32 -11.34 9.14
CA LEU A 531 11.73 -12.73 8.96
C LEU A 531 11.04 -13.42 7.77
N VAL A 532 9.94 -12.87 7.24
CA VAL A 532 9.19 -13.49 6.13
C VAL A 532 10.04 -13.74 4.88
N PRO A 533 10.75 -12.75 4.29
CA PRO A 533 11.61 -12.99 3.14
C PRO A 533 12.75 -13.96 3.44
N ILE A 534 13.27 -13.95 4.67
CA ILE A 534 14.37 -14.82 5.10
C ILE A 534 13.88 -16.27 5.21
N GLY A 535 12.87 -16.52 6.04
CA GLY A 535 12.35 -17.87 6.31
C GLY A 535 11.66 -18.51 5.10
N CYS A 536 10.89 -17.73 4.33
CA CYS A 536 10.12 -18.26 3.20
C CYS A 536 10.91 -18.37 1.90
N VAL A 537 12.06 -17.70 1.75
CA VAL A 537 12.76 -17.59 0.45
C VAL A 537 14.29 -17.53 0.54
N GLY A 538 14.87 -17.54 1.74
CA GLY A 538 16.32 -17.44 1.95
C GLY A 538 16.95 -18.66 2.62
N THR A 539 16.20 -19.76 2.78
CA THR A 539 16.63 -20.94 3.53
C THR A 539 16.86 -22.16 2.64
N ASP A 540 17.94 -22.89 2.92
CA ASP A 540 18.19 -24.21 2.36
C ASP A 540 17.75 -25.26 3.39
N THR A 541 16.63 -25.93 3.11
CA THR A 541 16.12 -26.98 4.00
C THR A 541 16.81 -28.31 3.89
N THR A 542 17.63 -28.53 2.85
CA THR A 542 18.41 -29.77 2.76
C THR A 542 19.57 -29.74 3.74
N ASN A 543 20.18 -28.56 3.92
CA ASN A 543 21.35 -28.37 4.78
C ASN A 543 21.06 -27.53 6.03
N ASN A 544 19.80 -27.18 6.31
CA ASN A 544 19.36 -26.39 7.47
C ASN A 544 20.16 -25.09 7.68
N ARG A 545 20.46 -24.38 6.59
CA ARG A 545 21.30 -23.17 6.60
C ARG A 545 20.65 -22.01 5.87
N LEU A 546 21.12 -20.80 6.18
CA LEU A 546 20.78 -19.60 5.42
C LEU A 546 21.52 -19.64 4.08
N GLN A 547 20.78 -19.62 2.97
CA GLN A 547 21.37 -19.60 1.61
C GLN A 547 21.74 -18.18 1.18
N ALA A 548 20.90 -17.20 1.52
CA ALA A 548 21.05 -15.84 1.03
C ALA A 548 21.89 -14.96 1.96
N SER A 549 22.68 -14.05 1.40
CA SER A 549 23.23 -12.91 2.14
C SER A 549 22.12 -11.89 2.37
N VAL A 550 21.83 -11.61 3.64
CA VAL A 550 20.75 -10.69 4.02
C VAL A 550 21.33 -9.28 4.26
N VAL A 551 20.65 -8.27 3.74
CA VAL A 551 20.92 -6.85 4.00
C VAL A 551 19.67 -6.22 4.56
N LEU A 552 19.75 -5.70 5.78
CA LEU A 552 18.67 -4.97 6.42
C LEU A 552 19.01 -3.48 6.31
N ALA A 553 18.13 -2.69 5.71
CA ALA A 553 18.29 -1.25 5.63
C ALA A 553 17.11 -0.54 6.31
N GLY A 554 17.41 0.48 7.09
CA GLY A 554 16.37 1.17 7.85
C GLY A 554 16.90 2.23 8.78
N ASP A 555 15.97 2.86 9.48
CA ASP A 555 16.23 3.87 10.49
C ASP A 555 15.32 3.62 11.71
N PRO A 556 15.85 3.17 12.86
CA PRO A 556 15.06 2.93 14.07
C PRO A 556 14.42 4.18 14.66
N LEU A 557 14.87 5.38 14.27
CA LEU A 557 14.33 6.66 14.77
C LEU A 557 13.21 7.23 13.87
N GLN A 558 12.91 6.56 12.76
CA GLN A 558 11.71 6.80 11.95
C GLN A 558 10.53 5.97 12.46
N LEU A 559 9.38 6.06 11.78
CA LEU A 559 8.17 5.32 12.14
C LEU A 559 8.46 3.82 12.27
N GLY A 560 8.21 3.28 13.46
CA GLY A 560 8.24 1.86 13.75
C GLY A 560 6.93 1.14 13.36
N PRO A 561 6.84 -0.18 13.61
CA PRO A 561 5.61 -0.92 13.35
C PRO A 561 4.45 -0.39 14.20
N VAL A 562 3.23 -0.57 13.70
CA VAL A 562 2.01 -0.18 14.42
C VAL A 562 1.46 -1.39 15.17
N THR A 563 1.47 -1.31 16.50
CA THR A 563 0.87 -2.31 17.39
C THR A 563 -0.36 -1.72 18.07
N ARG A 564 -1.52 -2.33 17.86
CA ARG A 564 -2.80 -1.84 18.40
C ARG A 564 -3.02 -2.30 19.84
N MET A 565 -2.71 -3.56 20.09
CA MET A 565 -2.90 -4.22 21.38
C MET A 565 -1.93 -3.63 22.43
N PRO A 566 -2.43 -2.99 23.51
CA PRO A 566 -1.57 -2.30 24.49
C PRO A 566 -0.52 -3.18 25.17
N TYR A 567 -0.85 -4.42 25.55
CA TYR A 567 0.08 -5.36 26.19
C TYR A 567 1.30 -5.72 25.32
N LEU A 568 1.20 -5.53 24.00
CA LEU A 568 2.27 -5.81 23.05
C LEU A 568 3.19 -4.61 22.77
N ARG A 569 2.87 -3.41 23.25
CA ARG A 569 3.63 -2.19 22.96
C ARG A 569 5.06 -2.20 23.49
N ASP A 570 5.27 -2.87 24.62
CA ASP A 570 6.57 -2.97 25.30
C ASP A 570 7.27 -4.31 24.99
N THR A 571 6.96 -4.88 23.84
CA THR A 571 7.51 -6.17 23.38
C THR A 571 8.16 -6.02 22.01
N PRO A 572 8.99 -6.98 21.57
CA PRO A 572 9.54 -6.99 20.22
C PRO A 572 8.50 -6.93 19.10
N HIS A 573 7.23 -7.24 19.39
CA HIS A 573 6.11 -7.10 18.44
C HIS A 573 5.90 -5.66 17.97
N ASN A 574 6.26 -4.68 18.81
CA ASN A 574 6.21 -3.24 18.51
C ASN A 574 7.59 -2.65 18.20
N ALA A 575 8.62 -3.51 18.05
CA ALA A 575 9.96 -3.12 17.68
C ALA A 575 10.28 -3.59 16.26
N SER A 576 11.17 -2.84 15.61
CA SER A 576 11.86 -3.33 14.43
C SER A 576 13.19 -3.96 14.83
N VAL A 577 13.80 -4.72 13.92
CA VAL A 577 15.11 -5.38 14.12
C VAL A 577 16.23 -4.36 14.49
N PHE A 578 16.02 -3.06 14.25
CA PHE A 578 16.99 -2.00 14.51
C PHE A 578 16.91 -1.38 15.91
N HIS A 579 16.03 -1.84 16.81
CA HIS A 579 15.70 -1.15 18.07
C HIS A 579 16.82 -1.16 19.15
N GLN A 580 18.03 -1.63 18.85
CA GLN A 580 19.16 -1.54 19.78
C GLN A 580 20.04 -0.33 19.47
N GLN A 581 20.24 0.50 20.49
CA GLN A 581 21.06 1.72 20.62
C GLN A 581 22.00 2.05 19.44
N PHE A 582 21.61 3.03 18.61
CA PHE A 582 22.52 3.73 17.71
C PHE A 582 22.19 5.23 17.70
N TYR A 583 23.00 6.05 18.37
CA TYR A 583 23.33 7.41 17.93
C TYR A 583 24.49 7.98 18.74
N ASP A 584 25.62 8.24 18.08
CA ASP A 584 26.66 9.18 18.52
C ASP A 584 26.86 10.29 17.46
N ALA A 585 25.76 10.75 16.85
CA ALA A 585 25.71 12.01 16.08
C ALA A 585 26.70 12.18 14.90
N GLU A 586 27.19 11.12 14.27
CA GLU A 586 28.24 11.21 13.24
C GLU A 586 27.76 11.40 11.78
N LEU A 587 26.46 11.25 11.49
CA LEU A 587 25.96 11.26 10.09
C LEU A 587 25.32 12.59 9.69
N ARG A 588 25.80 13.19 8.59
CA ARG A 588 25.25 14.41 7.97
C ARG A 588 24.49 14.07 6.69
N ALA A 589 23.27 14.58 6.54
CA ALA A 589 22.51 14.48 5.28
C ALA A 589 23.24 15.24 4.16
N LYS A 590 23.47 14.60 3.00
CA LYS A 590 24.15 15.19 1.84
C LYS A 590 23.27 14.96 0.59
N GLY A 591 22.34 15.88 0.34
CA GLY A 591 21.54 15.92 -0.89
C GLY A 591 22.16 16.83 -1.95
N ASP A 592 21.75 16.67 -3.21
CA ASP A 592 22.18 17.57 -4.30
C ASP A 592 21.79 19.02 -3.97
N PRO A 593 22.74 19.99 -3.95
CA PRO A 593 22.45 21.39 -3.68
C PRO A 593 21.39 22.00 -4.61
N THR A 594 21.31 21.54 -5.86
CA THR A 594 20.30 22.01 -6.83
C THR A 594 18.88 21.67 -6.39
N ILE A 595 18.69 20.55 -5.70
CA ILE A 595 17.38 20.10 -5.19
C ILE A 595 17.14 20.63 -3.77
N THR A 596 18.17 20.75 -2.95
CA THR A 596 18.00 21.04 -1.52
C THR A 596 18.02 22.53 -1.17
N HIS A 597 18.62 23.39 -2.01
CA HIS A 597 18.85 24.80 -1.68
C HIS A 597 18.00 25.79 -2.50
N TRP A 598 17.21 25.34 -3.48
CA TRP A 598 16.47 26.26 -4.35
C TRP A 598 15.41 27.09 -3.62
N ALA A 599 14.90 26.62 -2.47
CA ALA A 599 13.96 27.39 -1.65
C ALA A 599 14.61 28.40 -0.68
N VAL A 600 15.94 28.39 -0.55
CA VAL A 600 16.67 29.37 0.28
C VAL A 600 16.49 30.77 -0.32
N ASN A 601 16.24 31.78 0.51
CA ASN A 601 15.91 33.16 0.13
C ASN A 601 14.52 33.38 -0.48
N TRP A 602 13.64 32.38 -0.47
CA TRP A 602 12.25 32.60 -0.87
C TRP A 602 11.62 33.72 -0.03
N HIS A 603 10.99 34.69 -0.70
CA HIS A 603 10.61 35.97 -0.11
C HIS A 603 9.46 35.86 0.91
N HIS A 604 8.67 34.78 0.87
CA HIS A 604 7.64 34.45 1.86
C HIS A 604 8.19 33.80 3.15
N LEU A 605 9.48 33.45 3.20
CA LEU A 605 10.10 32.91 4.42
C LEU A 605 10.32 34.01 5.46
N PRO A 606 9.88 33.82 6.72
CA PRO A 606 10.20 34.75 7.81
C PRO A 606 11.71 34.87 8.06
N ASN A 607 12.44 33.75 7.90
CA ASN A 607 13.89 33.72 7.86
C ASN A 607 14.35 33.15 6.51
N ARG A 608 14.83 34.03 5.63
CA ARG A 608 15.33 33.69 4.29
C ARG A 608 16.47 32.67 4.26
N LYS A 609 17.21 32.50 5.36
CA LYS A 609 18.31 31.53 5.45
C LYS A 609 17.86 30.12 5.85
N LEU A 610 16.64 29.96 6.35
CA LEU A 610 16.08 28.68 6.79
C LEU A 610 14.85 28.37 5.93
N PRO A 611 14.90 27.39 5.01
CA PRO A 611 13.79 27.04 4.13
C PRO A 611 12.74 26.17 4.87
N MET A 612 12.37 26.63 6.06
CA MET A 612 11.35 26.04 6.92
C MET A 612 10.59 27.17 7.61
N LEU A 613 9.26 27.07 7.63
CA LEU A 613 8.43 28.01 8.37
C LEU A 613 7.36 27.29 9.18
N PHE A 614 7.02 27.85 10.34
CA PHE A 614 5.86 27.44 11.12
C PHE A 614 4.79 28.54 11.05
N HIS A 615 3.64 28.23 10.46
CA HIS A 615 2.46 29.09 10.43
C HIS A 615 1.55 28.74 11.61
N SER A 616 1.56 29.63 12.59
CA SER A 616 0.75 29.56 13.80
C SER A 616 -0.70 29.93 13.51
N VAL A 617 -1.63 29.01 13.79
CA VAL A 617 -3.07 29.22 13.59
C VAL A 617 -3.88 28.54 14.69
N VAL A 618 -4.90 29.22 15.22
CA VAL A 618 -5.89 28.60 16.12
C VAL A 618 -7.14 28.35 15.29
N GLY A 619 -7.40 27.08 14.99
CA GLY A 619 -8.58 26.63 14.26
C GLY A 619 -9.59 25.91 15.17
N PHE A 620 -10.79 25.66 14.65
CA PHE A 620 -11.77 24.80 15.29
C PHE A 620 -11.74 23.43 14.62
N MET A 621 -11.38 22.39 15.38
CA MET A 621 -11.41 21.02 14.89
C MET A 621 -12.83 20.47 14.94
N GLN A 622 -13.23 19.81 13.86
CA GLN A 622 -14.47 19.05 13.77
C GLN A 622 -14.13 17.55 13.73
N GLN A 623 -15.04 16.73 14.24
CA GLN A 623 -14.91 15.28 14.23
C GLN A 623 -15.98 14.68 13.34
N ASP A 624 -15.56 13.72 12.54
CA ASP A 624 -16.46 12.98 11.68
C ASP A 624 -17.19 11.92 12.50
N SER A 625 -18.52 11.91 12.39
CA SER A 625 -19.38 10.97 13.12
C SER A 625 -19.13 9.50 12.74
N ILE A 626 -18.57 9.27 11.55
CA ILE A 626 -18.41 7.93 10.95
C ILE A 626 -17.01 7.35 11.22
N SER A 627 -15.97 8.06 10.80
CA SER A 627 -14.57 7.62 10.89
C SER A 627 -13.92 7.97 12.22
N LEU A 628 -14.58 8.80 13.05
CA LEU A 628 -14.03 9.42 14.26
C LEU A 628 -12.75 10.24 14.02
N SER A 629 -12.35 10.42 12.75
CA SER A 629 -11.20 11.23 12.38
C SER A 629 -11.56 12.72 12.44
N TYR A 630 -10.54 13.56 12.51
CA TYR A 630 -10.70 15.00 12.66
C TYR A 630 -10.31 15.76 11.39
N TRP A 631 -10.87 16.95 11.21
CA TRP A 631 -10.40 17.95 10.25
C TRP A 631 -10.44 19.34 10.88
N ASN A 632 -9.62 20.25 10.34
CA ASN A 632 -9.50 21.63 10.78
C ASN A 632 -9.54 22.53 9.55
N VAL A 633 -10.64 23.29 9.45
CA VAL A 633 -10.95 24.12 8.28
C VAL A 633 -9.95 25.26 8.13
N GLN A 634 -9.55 25.92 9.22
CA GLN A 634 -8.62 27.04 9.19
C GLN A 634 -7.22 26.60 8.75
N GLU A 635 -6.76 25.43 9.22
CA GLU A 635 -5.51 24.86 8.72
C GLU A 635 -5.59 24.50 7.23
N ALA A 636 -6.68 23.87 6.79
CA ALA A 636 -6.87 23.52 5.39
C ALA A 636 -6.91 24.76 4.48
N GLN A 637 -7.53 25.87 4.93
CA GLN A 637 -7.51 27.14 4.20
C GLN A 637 -6.08 27.67 4.00
N LEU A 638 -5.24 27.61 5.04
CA LEU A 638 -3.83 27.99 4.92
C LEU A 638 -3.05 27.06 3.99
N VAL A 639 -3.34 25.75 4.01
CA VAL A 639 -2.77 24.80 3.05
C VAL A 639 -3.10 25.25 1.62
N TYR A 640 -4.36 25.56 1.32
CA TYR A 640 -4.75 26.02 -0.01
C TYR A 640 -4.08 27.33 -0.40
N GLN A 641 -3.96 28.28 0.54
CA GLN A 641 -3.27 29.55 0.29
C GLN A 641 -1.79 29.34 -0.08
N TYR A 642 -1.06 28.53 0.67
CA TYR A 642 0.33 28.23 0.35
C TYR A 642 0.47 27.49 -0.98
N VAL A 643 -0.40 26.51 -1.24
CA VAL A 643 -0.44 25.83 -2.55
C VAL A 643 -0.66 26.84 -3.68
N GLN A 644 -1.61 27.76 -3.52
CA GLN A 644 -1.88 28.78 -4.53
C GLN A 644 -0.71 29.73 -4.75
N ILE A 645 0.02 30.11 -3.69
CA ILE A 645 1.25 30.90 -3.82
C ILE A 645 2.29 30.12 -4.62
N LEU A 646 2.56 28.87 -4.22
CA LEU A 646 3.55 28.00 -4.88
C LEU A 646 3.21 27.73 -6.35
N MET A 647 1.93 27.66 -6.71
CA MET A 647 1.49 27.43 -8.09
C MET A 647 1.46 28.69 -8.96
N LYS A 648 1.41 29.88 -8.35
CA LYS A 648 1.39 31.15 -9.08
C LYS A 648 2.77 31.80 -9.21
N GLU A 649 3.64 31.57 -8.24
CA GLU A 649 4.92 32.25 -8.13
C GLU A 649 6.08 31.27 -8.35
N GLU A 650 7.15 31.78 -8.95
CA GLU A 650 8.43 31.06 -9.00
C GLU A 650 9.19 31.23 -7.69
N ILE A 651 9.87 30.19 -7.23
CA ILE A 651 10.83 30.30 -6.13
C ILE A 651 12.22 30.42 -6.73
N ASN A 652 12.79 31.62 -6.67
CA ASN A 652 14.15 31.91 -7.17
C ASN A 652 14.39 31.46 -8.63
N GLY A 653 13.39 31.65 -9.50
CA GLY A 653 13.46 31.26 -10.92
C GLY A 653 13.10 29.80 -11.21
N GLN A 654 12.67 29.04 -10.19
CA GLN A 654 12.16 27.67 -10.35
C GLN A 654 10.64 27.64 -10.28
N ILE A 655 10.03 27.10 -11.35
CA ILE A 655 8.59 26.86 -11.42
C ILE A 655 8.27 25.59 -10.62
N VAL A 656 7.37 25.71 -9.65
CA VAL A 656 6.88 24.56 -8.87
C VAL A 656 5.77 23.87 -9.65
N ARG A 657 5.83 22.56 -9.80
CA ARG A 657 4.74 21.76 -10.38
C ARG A 657 3.89 21.13 -9.28
N GLN A 658 2.66 20.75 -9.61
CA GLN A 658 1.77 20.05 -8.66
C GLN A 658 2.45 18.78 -8.07
N GLU A 659 3.17 18.05 -8.91
CA GLU A 659 3.92 16.85 -8.55
C GLU A 659 5.11 17.10 -7.60
N ASP A 660 5.59 18.34 -7.49
CA ASP A 660 6.68 18.75 -6.60
C ASP A 660 6.19 19.03 -5.17
N ILE A 661 4.88 19.06 -4.94
CA ILE A 661 4.25 19.36 -3.65
C ILE A 661 3.68 18.08 -3.02
N GLY A 662 4.00 17.85 -1.75
CA GLY A 662 3.33 16.87 -0.91
C GLY A 662 2.68 17.50 0.32
N ILE A 663 1.45 17.11 0.63
CA ILE A 663 0.72 17.55 1.82
C ILE A 663 0.53 16.37 2.77
N VAL A 664 1.02 16.54 4.00
CA VAL A 664 1.04 15.52 5.05
C VAL A 664 0.16 15.94 6.23
N THR A 665 -0.75 15.07 6.65
CA THR A 665 -1.59 15.33 7.83
C THR A 665 -1.96 14.04 8.56
N PRO A 666 -1.95 13.98 9.92
CA PRO A 666 -2.14 12.72 10.65
C PRO A 666 -3.57 12.14 10.55
N TYR A 667 -4.55 12.91 10.08
CA TYR A 667 -5.97 12.53 10.10
C TYR A 667 -6.53 12.28 8.69
N SER A 668 -7.16 11.13 8.48
CA SER A 668 -7.72 10.73 7.19
C SER A 668 -8.81 11.69 6.69
N LYS A 669 -9.63 12.24 7.61
CA LYS A 669 -10.63 13.25 7.25
C LYS A 669 -10.03 14.60 6.84
N GLN A 670 -8.91 15.00 7.42
CA GLN A 670 -8.17 16.15 6.92
C GLN A 670 -7.59 15.89 5.52
N VAL A 671 -7.09 14.67 5.25
CA VAL A 671 -6.65 14.27 3.89
C VAL A 671 -7.79 14.41 2.89
N GLU A 672 -8.95 13.83 3.19
CA GLU A 672 -10.13 13.90 2.32
C GLU A 672 -10.59 15.35 2.09
N PHE A 673 -10.69 16.13 3.16
CA PHE A 673 -11.08 17.53 3.10
C PHE A 673 -10.16 18.35 2.20
N ILE A 674 -8.83 18.20 2.38
CA ILE A 674 -7.82 18.89 1.57
C ILE A 674 -7.90 18.44 0.10
N LYS A 675 -8.02 17.13 -0.18
CA LYS A 675 -8.14 16.63 -1.56
C LYS A 675 -9.35 17.22 -2.29
N ASN A 676 -10.50 17.26 -1.63
CA ASN A 676 -11.72 17.81 -2.23
C ASN A 676 -11.58 19.31 -2.55
N GLY A 677 -10.93 20.08 -1.65
CA GLY A 677 -10.65 21.49 -1.89
C GLY A 677 -9.68 21.71 -3.06
N LEU A 678 -8.61 20.93 -3.15
CA LEU A 678 -7.65 21.00 -4.25
C LEU A 678 -8.27 20.61 -5.60
N SER A 679 -9.14 19.60 -5.61
CA SER A 679 -9.87 19.19 -6.82
C SER A 679 -10.78 20.30 -7.35
N THR A 680 -11.43 21.04 -6.45
CA THR A 680 -12.23 22.23 -6.82
C THR A 680 -11.37 23.33 -7.45
N LEU A 681 -10.07 23.37 -7.15
CA LEU A 681 -9.11 24.29 -7.74
C LEU A 681 -8.42 23.74 -9.00
N GLY A 682 -8.76 22.51 -9.46
CA GLY A 682 -8.09 21.84 -10.57
C GLY A 682 -6.66 21.38 -10.29
N LEU A 683 -6.34 21.14 -9.01
CA LEU A 683 -5.01 20.76 -8.52
C LEU A 683 -4.94 19.29 -8.08
N ASP A 684 -5.55 18.40 -8.86
CA ASP A 684 -5.71 16.97 -8.53
C ASP A 684 -4.39 16.18 -8.50
N ASN A 685 -3.31 16.71 -9.10
CA ASN A 685 -2.01 16.02 -9.15
C ASN A 685 -1.14 16.28 -7.91
N ILE A 686 -1.60 17.11 -6.97
CA ILE A 686 -0.90 17.32 -5.69
C ILE A 686 -1.16 16.13 -4.78
N GLU A 687 -0.09 15.57 -4.24
CA GLU A 687 -0.18 14.40 -3.40
C GLU A 687 -0.60 14.79 -1.97
N VAL A 688 -1.66 14.16 -1.45
CA VAL A 688 -2.15 14.38 -0.07
C VAL A 688 -2.31 13.04 0.63
N GLY A 689 -1.77 12.91 1.84
CA GLY A 689 -1.79 11.66 2.58
C GLY A 689 -1.40 11.78 4.05
N SER A 690 -1.51 10.67 4.78
CA SER A 690 -1.07 10.62 6.17
C SER A 690 0.42 10.39 6.33
N VAL A 691 0.97 10.71 7.51
CA VAL A 691 2.40 10.49 7.83
C VAL A 691 2.83 9.04 7.55
N ASN A 692 1.95 8.06 7.85
CA ASN A 692 2.20 6.65 7.56
C ASN A 692 2.25 6.36 6.05
N GLN A 693 1.41 7.02 5.25
CA GLN A 693 1.38 6.86 3.80
C GLN A 693 2.58 7.53 3.10
N TYR A 694 3.19 8.52 3.75
CA TYR A 694 4.35 9.27 3.27
C TYR A 694 5.70 8.68 3.68
N GLN A 695 5.74 7.57 4.41
CA GLN A 695 7.01 6.93 4.77
C GLN A 695 7.74 6.42 3.51
N GLY A 696 9.02 6.80 3.38
CA GLY A 696 9.84 6.51 2.20
C GLY A 696 9.57 7.41 0.98
N ARG A 697 8.61 8.35 1.07
CA ARG A 697 8.36 9.38 0.04
C ARG A 697 9.18 10.62 0.34
N GLU A 698 9.64 11.33 -0.68
CA GLU A 698 10.27 12.64 -0.55
C GLU A 698 9.70 13.56 -1.64
N LYS A 699 9.50 14.84 -1.33
CA LYS A 699 9.07 15.86 -2.29
C LYS A 699 9.90 17.12 -2.14
N PRO A 700 10.12 17.88 -3.22
CA PRO A 700 10.75 19.20 -3.14
C PRO A 700 10.10 20.11 -2.08
N VAL A 701 8.77 20.17 -2.06
CA VAL A 701 8.00 20.95 -1.07
C VAL A 701 7.08 20.04 -0.25
N ILE A 702 7.12 20.17 1.08
CA ILE A 702 6.20 19.50 1.99
C ILE A 702 5.45 20.52 2.84
N ILE A 703 4.12 20.37 2.88
CA ILE A 703 3.23 21.12 3.77
C ILE A 703 2.64 20.15 4.81
N ILE A 704 2.79 20.46 6.09
CA ILE A 704 2.30 19.64 7.20
C ILE A 704 1.15 20.37 7.89
N SER A 705 -0.03 19.74 7.97
CA SER A 705 -1.17 20.23 8.77
C SER A 705 -1.33 19.36 10.02
N ALA A 706 -1.20 19.98 11.19
CA ALA A 706 -1.25 19.32 12.50
C ALA A 706 -2.67 18.96 12.98
N VAL A 707 -3.68 19.71 12.53
CA VAL A 707 -5.12 19.61 12.80
C VAL A 707 -5.53 19.94 14.24
N ARG A 708 -4.79 19.45 15.23
CA ARG A 708 -5.19 19.46 16.64
C ARG A 708 -5.18 20.87 17.22
N SER A 709 -6.33 21.26 17.76
CA SER A 709 -6.57 22.58 18.34
C SER A 709 -7.57 22.46 19.51
N ASN A 710 -7.39 23.26 20.56
CA ASN A 710 -8.24 23.31 21.75
C ASN A 710 -8.46 21.96 22.46
N ARG A 711 -7.40 21.15 22.61
CA ARG A 711 -7.42 19.84 23.30
C ARG A 711 -6.30 19.68 24.31
N THR A 712 -6.46 18.74 25.24
CA THR A 712 -5.47 18.41 26.26
C THR A 712 -4.25 17.69 25.70
N THR A 713 -4.45 16.84 24.68
CA THR A 713 -3.40 16.06 24.02
C THR A 713 -3.15 16.52 22.58
N VAL A 714 -1.99 16.16 22.03
CA VAL A 714 -1.67 16.31 20.59
C VAL A 714 -2.07 15.07 19.76
N GLY A 715 -2.70 14.08 20.39
CA GLY A 715 -3.17 12.84 19.75
C GLY A 715 -2.04 12.09 19.04
N PHE A 716 -2.29 11.69 17.78
CA PHE A 716 -1.32 10.97 16.94
C PHE A 716 0.01 11.71 16.75
N LEU A 717 0.08 13.02 16.98
CA LEU A 717 1.33 13.78 16.87
C LEU A 717 2.26 13.63 18.08
N ALA A 718 1.86 12.88 19.12
CA ALA A 718 2.67 12.70 20.33
C ALA A 718 3.94 11.87 20.08
N ASP A 719 3.91 10.97 19.08
CA ASP A 719 5.04 10.10 18.75
C ASP A 719 6.17 10.92 18.08
N PRO A 720 7.36 11.04 18.71
CA PRO A 720 8.48 11.79 18.15
C PRO A 720 8.92 11.26 16.77
N ARG A 721 8.75 9.96 16.51
CA ARG A 721 9.12 9.34 15.22
C ARG A 721 8.23 9.85 14.08
N ARG A 722 6.96 10.17 14.35
CA ARG A 722 6.04 10.75 13.36
C ARG A 722 6.47 12.16 12.96
N LEU A 723 6.90 12.96 13.93
CA LEU A 723 7.44 14.28 13.65
C LEU A 723 8.72 14.17 12.82
N ASN A 724 9.64 13.28 13.21
CA ASN A 724 10.88 13.05 12.45
C ASN A 724 10.58 12.64 11.01
N VAL A 725 9.67 11.68 10.78
CA VAL A 725 9.27 11.29 9.41
C VAL A 725 8.70 12.48 8.67
N ALA A 726 7.70 13.19 9.23
CA ALA A 726 7.02 14.28 8.54
C ALA A 726 7.96 15.44 8.17
N LEU A 727 8.82 15.88 9.10
CA LEU A 727 9.77 16.97 8.87
C LEU A 727 10.89 16.61 7.87
N THR A 728 11.17 15.32 7.69
CA THR A 728 12.27 14.84 6.85
C THR A 728 11.82 14.38 5.45
N ARG A 729 10.54 14.58 5.10
CA ARG A 729 10.05 14.30 3.73
C ARG A 729 10.39 15.41 2.73
N ALA A 730 10.70 16.61 3.21
CA ALA A 730 10.99 17.76 2.37
C ALA A 730 12.43 17.71 1.88
N GLN A 731 12.64 17.91 0.58
CA GLN A 731 13.98 18.06 0.02
C GLN A 731 14.43 19.52 0.06
N ALA A 732 13.52 20.47 -0.17
CA ALA A 732 13.86 21.89 -0.29
C ALA A 732 13.12 22.81 0.68
N LEU A 733 11.79 22.66 0.81
CA LEU A 733 10.95 23.56 1.59
C LEU A 733 9.99 22.81 2.50
N THR A 734 9.97 23.16 3.79
CA THR A 734 9.00 22.64 4.77
C THR A 734 8.10 23.75 5.31
N ILE A 735 6.79 23.59 5.17
CA ILE A 735 5.79 24.49 5.75
C ILE A 735 4.99 23.71 6.78
N VAL A 736 5.03 24.12 8.05
CA VAL A 736 4.26 23.47 9.13
C VAL A 736 3.15 24.40 9.59
N ILE A 737 1.92 23.91 9.61
CA ILE A 737 0.71 24.67 9.99
C ILE A 737 0.10 24.00 11.21
N GLY A 738 -0.18 24.76 12.27
CA GLY A 738 -0.85 24.22 13.44
C GLY A 738 -1.05 25.19 14.60
N ASN A 739 -1.80 24.74 15.60
CA ASN A 739 -2.03 25.49 16.84
C ASN A 739 -0.84 25.34 17.81
N PRO A 740 -0.07 26.42 18.06
CA PRO A 740 1.10 26.35 18.94
C PRO A 740 0.74 26.01 20.39
N GLU A 741 -0.42 26.45 20.89
CA GLU A 741 -0.86 26.22 22.28
C GLU A 741 -1.16 24.74 22.54
N ASN A 742 -1.66 24.05 21.51
CA ASN A 742 -1.86 22.61 21.56
C ASN A 742 -0.56 21.85 21.40
N LEU A 743 0.23 22.20 20.38
CA LEU A 743 1.48 21.52 20.05
C LEU A 743 2.51 21.61 21.18
N MET A 744 2.64 22.77 21.85
CA MET A 744 3.65 22.96 22.90
C MET A 744 3.44 22.12 24.17
N ARG A 745 2.31 21.42 24.29
CA ARG A 745 2.03 20.49 25.41
C ARG A 745 2.83 19.19 25.33
N ASN A 746 3.34 18.85 24.14
CA ASN A 746 4.23 17.71 23.93
C ASN A 746 5.69 18.17 23.88
N VAL A 747 6.60 17.45 24.56
CA VAL A 747 8.02 17.82 24.70
C VAL A 747 8.72 17.99 23.34
N THR A 748 8.47 17.07 22.40
CA THR A 748 9.11 17.10 21.07
C THR A 748 8.65 18.31 20.28
N TRP A 749 7.35 18.58 20.24
CA TRP A 749 6.78 19.76 19.59
C TRP A 749 7.17 21.07 20.27
N TYR A 750 7.27 21.09 21.59
CA TYR A 750 7.81 22.24 22.33
C TYR A 750 9.23 22.58 21.87
N ASN A 751 10.09 21.57 21.76
CA ASN A 751 11.47 21.76 21.29
C ASN A 751 11.52 22.22 19.83
N PHE A 752 10.67 21.67 18.97
CA PHE A 752 10.51 22.14 17.59
C PHE A 752 10.08 23.62 17.55
N LEU A 753 9.03 24.01 18.27
CA LEU A 753 8.56 25.41 18.31
C LEU A 753 9.61 26.35 18.92
N LYS A 754 10.37 25.90 19.91
CA LYS A 754 11.51 26.63 20.48
C LYS A 754 12.58 26.88 19.43
N MET A 755 12.96 25.86 18.65
CA MET A 755 13.90 25.98 17.53
C MET A 755 13.39 26.97 16.47
N MET A 756 12.11 26.88 16.08
CA MET A 756 11.51 27.78 15.10
C MET A 756 11.51 29.24 15.59
N LYS A 757 11.24 29.47 16.89
CA LYS A 757 11.27 30.80 17.50
C LYS A 757 12.68 31.36 17.58
N GLN A 758 13.67 30.55 17.96
CA GLN A 758 15.09 30.95 18.00
C GLN A 758 15.62 31.32 16.61
N ASN A 759 15.18 30.60 15.58
CA ASN A 759 15.56 30.87 14.19
C ASN A 759 14.69 31.92 13.48
N ARG A 760 13.79 32.62 14.20
CA ARG A 760 12.89 33.64 13.63
C ARG A 760 12.07 33.12 12.43
N ALA A 761 11.64 31.86 12.49
CA ALA A 761 11.00 31.14 11.39
C ALA A 761 9.49 30.93 11.60
N ILE A 762 8.84 31.82 12.34
CA ILE A 762 7.41 31.74 12.70
C ILE A 762 6.64 32.86 12.01
N THR A 763 5.45 32.54 11.51
CA THR A 763 4.44 33.49 11.00
C THR A 763 3.06 33.15 11.57
N GLY A 764 2.06 34.00 11.30
CA GLY A 764 0.70 33.84 11.81
C GLY A 764 0.51 34.47 13.20
N ILE A 765 -0.34 33.87 14.04
CA ILE A 765 -0.68 34.44 15.34
C ILE A 765 0.50 34.37 16.33
N SER A 766 0.67 35.42 17.13
CA SER A 766 1.71 35.48 18.16
C SER A 766 1.39 34.58 19.36
N PHE A 767 2.39 33.92 19.92
CA PHE A 767 2.25 33.06 21.10
C PHE A 767 3.49 33.05 22.00
N THR A 768 3.28 32.68 23.27
CA THR A 768 4.33 32.57 24.29
C THR A 768 4.63 31.11 24.61
N LEU A 769 5.90 30.72 24.54
CA LEU A 769 6.34 29.37 24.94
C LEU A 769 6.33 29.29 26.47
N THR A 770 5.44 28.47 27.03
CA THR A 770 5.37 28.24 28.47
C THR A 770 5.67 26.79 28.79
N LYS A 771 6.46 26.54 29.85
CA LYS A 771 6.77 25.17 30.33
C LYS A 771 5.68 24.59 31.24
N ARG A 772 4.67 25.39 31.63
CA ARG A 772 3.76 25.11 32.75
C ARG A 772 2.82 23.91 32.51
N HIS A 773 2.74 23.35 31.31
CA HIS A 773 1.85 22.24 30.94
C HIS A 773 2.54 21.18 30.06
N LEU A 774 3.86 21.01 30.19
CA LEU A 774 4.55 19.89 29.54
C LEU A 774 4.08 18.59 30.19
N VAL A 775 3.23 17.84 29.48
CA VAL A 775 2.97 16.45 29.84
C VAL A 775 4.27 15.70 29.54
N PRO A 776 4.83 14.90 30.49
CA PRO A 776 5.94 14.01 30.21
C PRO A 776 5.64 13.18 28.95
N VAL A 777 6.67 12.65 28.29
CA VAL A 777 6.47 11.69 27.19
C VAL A 777 5.79 10.46 27.79
N GLU A 778 4.46 10.44 27.83
CA GLU A 778 3.71 9.21 27.99
C GLU A 778 3.83 8.46 26.66
N GLU A 779 4.39 7.26 26.72
CA GLU A 779 4.43 6.34 25.60
C GLU A 779 3.00 5.95 25.22
N GLY A 780 2.42 6.74 24.33
CA GLY A 780 1.21 6.45 23.57
C GLY A 780 0.05 5.92 24.41
N GLY A 781 -0.49 6.69 25.36
CA GLY A 781 -1.84 6.42 25.87
C GLY A 781 -2.83 6.41 24.70
N GLY A 782 -3.37 5.23 24.37
CA GLY A 782 -4.62 5.18 23.60
C GLY A 782 -5.70 5.71 24.52
N GLU A 783 -6.55 6.61 24.02
CA GLU A 783 -7.75 7.01 24.76
C GLU A 783 -8.54 5.74 25.11
N THR A 784 -8.57 5.39 26.39
CA THR A 784 -9.65 4.60 26.97
C THR A 784 -10.93 5.38 26.75
N MET A 785 -12.00 4.68 26.33
CA MET A 785 -13.35 5.22 26.39
C MET A 785 -13.73 5.36 27.86
N ASP A 786 -13.27 6.41 28.52
CA ASP A 786 -13.78 6.79 29.83
C ASP A 786 -15.05 7.60 29.63
N GLY A 787 -16.18 6.96 29.92
CA GLY A 787 -17.50 7.58 29.88
C GLY A 787 -18.66 6.68 29.46
N LEU A 788 -18.71 5.44 29.95
CA LEU A 788 -19.98 4.71 30.08
C LEU A 788 -20.00 4.12 31.48
N ASP A 789 -20.74 4.78 32.37
CA ASP A 789 -21.08 4.24 33.68
C ASP A 789 -21.70 2.85 33.51
N PHE A 790 -21.12 1.87 34.21
CA PHE A 790 -21.71 0.57 34.40
C PHE A 790 -22.88 0.71 35.38
N ALA A 791 -24.09 0.53 34.87
CA ALA A 791 -25.26 0.09 35.62
C ALA A 791 -25.93 -1.07 34.85
#